data_AF-A0A674PN85-F1
#
_entry.id   AF-A0A674PN85-F1
#
_cell.length_a   1.000
_cell.length_b   1.000
_cell.length_c   1.000
_cell.angle_alpha   90.00
_cell.angle_beta   90.00
_cell.angle_gamma   90.00
#
_symmetry.space_group_name_H-M   'P 1'
#
loop_
_entity.id
_entity.type
_entity.pdbx_description
1 polymer ?
#
loop_
_entity_poly.entity_id
_entity_poly.type
_entity_poly.pdbx_seq_one_letter_code
_entity_poly.pdbx_strand_id
1 'polypeptide(L)'
;GLWDWDSNVPRVTLINHVPVPAVTSPTFNELVASESEGKLPVKVDGKEMKGPLFVSKPPMIHFKDFDVGKTYKKKIILTNSSSVTEHCKFLRVSSQLQDFISINFRPPGRLAAGMSCEMQAVFQPTFNKDLEGDVVFSAEAGVFSVPLRCTIKKCDLEVDSQFIDFGTYVVGQTTSRTFTLANKGALAIFFSLDTSAALFGERCRAQPASLRVKMIQLSVRDGELGPFESIKLKVIFTPTIPGEARLKFYIKFSDSTIKPIPIHVTGVAVTIPVWVAKPSVDLRICLFDHLYQDIITVQSRSSTTLKLTFEVCPELRKHMKILPKTGFIQAQSSFNAQLKFLPRSSLSKDAHKYFDADTGVLEVPVVLQIVKPVQFIVNAIVTTSDLHFDLSEVDFGDCSIYYPVEKSVGLTNLSLLPQEFGFVGVPECIDVQPNDGFGTLLPHETLRFDLIFCPTVDKDYSFQLTCKSEFNRDFRLSCRGTGVHPPLELSHSLVQFGDTAVGDCSSSVLFLTNHEVTKGKVTPVPPRLFSFALPGDCEISISPAAGRLQPGEYHLTKGSVLMGSGRGEFVHWFNSFPLRSWLYEEARTTLLCHFPQCFNEYIVPCFVSDGIPPEEDLQEPPPWSHINTLYLKMWCPAVRPPLVVTSNIPHNIVDFDRVIVGEKVIKRMTIQNICQDSLDLRSSLLDLNGSFSLLNALRCLKPGQKHTLVLAFRPSQEKKYCERLDVHAHTMTLAVVLQGEGVVPAVTCSHQGGILDFGYVLEKESTSQVLKLQNGSLVTVGFRVQLASLCPSLSEDEADSVTGTQNYSGMGVFRVTPAEGSISPEQSVDVVISFQPEHPSVNYRDRLSIKGAASSHNMYLYGGDPLKAPAESLLPPLISSQFQLTGIVLNCKLWSQ
;
A
#
# COMPACT_ATOMS: atom_id res chain seq x y z
N GLY A 1 -25.78 31.72 26.78
CA GLY A 1 -25.23 32.60 27.83
C GLY A 1 -24.45 33.69 27.14
N LEU A 2 -24.81 34.98 27.29
CA LEU A 2 -24.51 35.81 28.48
C LEU A 2 -22.98 35.81 28.71
N TRP A 3 -22.23 36.90 28.53
CA TRP A 3 -22.44 38.24 29.07
C TRP A 3 -21.75 39.36 28.27
N ASP A 4 -22.46 40.49 28.16
CA ASP A 4 -21.97 41.85 27.88
C ASP A 4 -21.31 42.47 29.11
N TRP A 5 -20.44 43.48 28.89
CA TRP A 5 -20.41 44.65 29.77
C TRP A 5 -20.12 45.93 28.97
N ASP A 6 -21.18 46.74 28.85
CA ASP A 6 -21.15 48.16 28.52
C ASP A 6 -21.19 48.99 29.82
N SER A 7 -20.52 50.14 29.81
CA SER A 7 -20.88 51.26 30.69
C SER A 7 -20.44 52.63 30.11
N ASN A 8 -21.39 53.26 29.39
CA ASN A 8 -21.87 54.67 29.42
C ASN A 8 -20.87 55.84 29.64
N VAL A 9 -20.60 56.74 28.66
CA VAL A 9 -21.35 57.97 28.20
C VAL A 9 -20.95 59.24 29.01
N PRO A 10 -20.83 60.48 28.44
CA PRO A 10 -21.48 61.01 27.24
C PRO A 10 -20.65 61.74 26.17
N ARG A 11 -21.26 61.81 24.98
CA ARG A 11 -20.96 62.72 23.87
C ARG A 11 -21.34 64.16 24.23
N VAL A 12 -20.44 65.10 23.90
CA VAL A 12 -20.80 66.50 23.62
C VAL A 12 -20.52 66.75 22.14
N THR A 13 -21.58 67.06 21.41
CA THR A 13 -21.61 67.56 20.03
C THR A 13 -20.91 68.91 19.94
N LEU A 14 -19.94 69.05 19.04
CA LEU A 14 -19.45 70.36 18.61
C LEU A 14 -19.96 70.67 17.20
N ILE A 15 -20.56 71.85 17.14
CA ILE A 15 -21.27 72.49 16.04
C ILE A 15 -20.29 72.98 14.97
N ASN A 16 -20.69 72.87 13.71
CA ASN A 16 -20.04 73.52 12.57
C ASN A 16 -19.99 75.03 12.78
N HIS A 17 -18.78 75.61 12.83
CA HIS A 17 -18.58 77.04 12.64
C HIS A 17 -17.68 77.32 11.44
N VAL A 18 -18.25 78.13 10.56
CA VAL A 18 -17.72 78.79 9.36
C VAL A 18 -16.39 79.50 9.64
N PRO A 19 -15.41 79.53 8.71
CA PRO A 19 -14.23 80.36 8.85
C PRO A 19 -14.59 81.85 8.68
N VAL A 20 -14.34 82.64 9.72
CA VAL A 20 -14.37 84.12 9.72
C VAL A 20 -13.09 84.64 9.05
N PRO A 21 -13.15 85.70 8.21
CA PRO A 21 -12.01 86.21 7.47
C PRO A 21 -10.93 86.83 8.36
N ALA A 22 -9.68 86.73 7.89
CA ALA A 22 -8.49 87.27 8.53
C ALA A 22 -8.57 88.80 8.67
N VAL A 23 -8.42 89.27 9.91
CA VAL A 23 -8.22 90.68 10.26
C VAL A 23 -6.77 91.04 10.00
N THR A 24 -6.55 91.95 9.06
CA THR A 24 -5.28 92.62 8.79
C THR A 24 -4.97 93.62 9.91
N SER A 25 -3.83 93.46 10.57
CA SER A 25 -3.27 94.47 11.48
C SER A 25 -2.71 95.66 10.68
N PRO A 26 -2.97 96.91 11.10
CA PRO A 26 -2.66 98.11 10.33
C PRO A 26 -1.16 98.46 10.34
N THR A 27 -0.74 99.07 9.23
CA THR A 27 0.61 99.58 8.98
C THR A 27 0.87 100.91 9.71
N PHE A 28 2.12 101.02 10.16
CA PHE A 28 2.79 102.02 11.00
C PHE A 28 2.74 103.48 10.48
N ASN A 29 1.55 104.09 10.33
CA ASN A 29 1.40 105.53 10.09
C ASN A 29 0.55 106.26 11.15
N GLU A 30 0.21 105.61 12.26
CA GLU A 30 -0.47 106.22 13.41
C GLU A 30 0.22 105.77 14.70
N LEU A 31 1.32 106.43 15.08
CA LEU A 31 1.94 106.33 16.42
C LEU A 31 2.92 107.50 16.67
N VAL A 32 2.57 108.70 16.20
CA VAL A 32 3.20 109.97 16.62
C VAL A 32 2.10 110.92 17.03
N ALA A 33 1.46 110.64 18.17
CA ALA A 33 0.57 111.58 18.85
C ALA A 33 0.35 111.11 20.29
N SER A 34 1.33 111.33 21.16
CA SER A 34 1.12 111.60 22.60
C SER A 34 2.44 111.44 23.35
N GLU A 35 3.11 112.54 23.65
CA GLU A 35 3.85 112.75 24.90
C GLU A 35 4.37 114.19 24.94
N SER A 36 3.57 115.08 25.52
CA SER A 36 4.05 116.28 26.23
C SER A 36 2.91 116.84 27.07
N GLU A 37 2.81 116.37 28.31
CA GLU A 37 2.11 117.11 29.35
C GLU A 37 3.10 118.05 30.06
N GLY A 38 2.66 119.30 30.27
CA GLY A 38 3.00 120.07 31.46
C GLY A 38 3.92 121.28 31.30
N LYS A 39 3.39 122.40 30.77
CA LYS A 39 3.50 123.73 31.41
C LYS A 39 2.69 124.80 30.64
N LEU A 40 1.68 125.36 31.32
CA LEU A 40 0.96 126.59 30.91
C LEU A 40 1.78 127.84 31.26
N PRO A 41 1.64 128.95 30.49
CA PRO A 41 0.97 130.10 31.10
C PRO A 41 0.06 130.93 30.16
N VAL A 42 -1.05 131.37 30.75
CA VAL A 42 -1.78 132.68 30.70
C VAL A 42 -1.78 133.55 29.40
N LYS A 43 -3.01 133.91 28.97
CA LYS A 43 -3.41 134.84 27.89
C LYS A 43 -3.03 136.31 28.12
N VAL A 44 -2.81 137.09 27.03
CA VAL A 44 -3.77 138.00 26.35
C VAL A 44 -3.11 138.62 25.08
N ASP A 45 -3.90 138.77 24.01
CA ASP A 45 -3.64 139.43 22.69
C ASP A 45 -3.10 138.63 21.48
N GLY A 46 -3.74 137.49 21.17
CA GLY A 46 -4.37 137.41 19.84
C GLY A 46 -3.67 136.76 18.64
N LYS A 47 -2.65 135.90 18.79
CA LYS A 47 -2.37 134.75 17.88
C LYS A 47 -1.26 133.83 18.45
N GLU A 48 -1.62 132.67 18.98
CA GLU A 48 -0.64 131.63 19.35
C GLU A 48 -0.10 130.92 18.10
N MET A 49 1.22 130.97 17.86
CA MET A 49 1.87 130.13 16.88
C MET A 49 2.13 128.73 17.46
N LYS A 50 1.19 127.80 17.26
CA LYS A 50 1.43 126.35 17.44
C LYS A 50 1.97 125.76 16.14
N GLY A 51 3.29 125.81 15.95
CA GLY A 51 3.96 125.15 14.82
C GLY A 51 5.48 125.35 14.87
N PRO A 52 6.28 124.44 14.28
CA PRO A 52 7.73 124.59 14.24
C PRO A 52 8.12 125.84 13.44
N LEU A 53 9.19 126.53 13.88
CA LEU A 53 9.68 127.76 13.23
C LEU A 53 10.17 127.49 11.80
N PHE A 54 10.78 126.32 11.59
CA PHE A 54 11.23 125.83 10.29
C PHE A 54 10.86 124.36 10.13
N VAL A 55 10.54 123.96 8.90
CA VAL A 55 10.32 122.55 8.52
C VAL A 55 11.48 122.08 7.66
N SER A 56 12.07 120.93 8.00
CA SER A 56 13.13 120.31 7.20
C SER A 56 12.60 119.24 6.25
N LYS A 57 13.16 119.20 5.04
CA LYS A 57 12.97 118.10 4.08
C LYS A 57 14.34 117.52 3.73
N PRO A 58 14.62 116.24 4.06
CA PRO A 58 13.79 115.32 4.84
C PRO A 58 13.59 115.77 6.31
N PRO A 59 12.55 115.26 7.01
CA PRO A 59 12.30 115.58 8.42
C PRO A 59 13.38 115.04 9.37
N MET A 60 14.14 114.03 8.94
CA MET A 60 15.30 113.48 9.64
C MET A 60 16.45 113.23 8.66
N ILE A 61 17.65 113.65 9.05
CA ILE A 61 18.88 113.40 8.30
C ILE A 61 19.39 112.01 8.67
N HIS A 62 19.02 111.00 7.89
CA HIS A 62 19.50 109.62 8.11
C HIS A 62 20.60 109.25 7.11
N PHE A 63 21.81 108.96 7.59
CA PHE A 63 22.87 108.26 6.85
C PHE A 63 22.84 106.77 7.23
N LYS A 64 22.25 105.94 6.37
CA LYS A 64 22.09 104.49 6.61
C LYS A 64 23.25 103.71 5.97
N ASP A 65 23.67 102.62 6.62
CA ASP A 65 24.63 101.63 6.12
C ASP A 65 25.98 102.25 5.71
N PHE A 66 26.50 103.15 6.55
CA PHE A 66 27.74 103.86 6.25
C PHE A 66 28.99 102.97 6.39
N ASP A 67 30.03 103.30 5.64
CA ASP A 67 31.38 102.75 5.73
C ASP A 67 32.31 103.77 6.38
N VAL A 68 33.12 103.33 7.36
CA VAL A 68 34.15 104.18 7.98
C VAL A 68 35.15 104.66 6.92
N GLY A 69 35.53 105.95 6.99
CA GLY A 69 36.47 106.57 6.05
C GLY A 69 35.87 107.05 4.72
N LYS A 70 34.61 106.69 4.40
CA LYS A 70 33.90 107.26 3.24
C LYS A 70 33.16 108.53 3.63
N THR A 71 33.21 109.55 2.77
CA THR A 71 32.46 110.80 2.99
C THR A 71 31.08 110.71 2.37
N TYR A 72 30.04 110.97 3.16
CA TYR A 72 28.65 111.03 2.73
C TYR A 72 28.16 112.48 2.75
N LYS A 73 27.35 112.88 1.77
CA LYS A 73 26.77 114.23 1.70
C LYS A 73 25.27 114.12 1.51
N LYS A 74 24.50 114.86 2.29
CA LYS A 74 23.04 114.93 2.18
C LYS A 74 22.59 116.37 2.11
N LYS A 75 21.72 116.68 1.17
CA LYS A 75 21.12 118.00 0.97
C LYS A 75 19.81 118.07 1.77
N ILE A 76 19.64 119.14 2.54
CA ILE A 76 18.48 119.40 3.38
C ILE A 76 17.93 120.77 2.98
N ILE A 77 16.61 120.84 2.82
CA ILE A 77 15.91 122.09 2.56
C ILE A 77 15.19 122.48 3.84
N LEU A 78 15.46 123.68 4.34
CA LEU A 78 14.80 124.27 5.51
C LEU A 78 13.85 125.36 5.02
N THR A 79 12.55 125.18 5.24
CA THR A 79 11.51 126.13 4.83
C THR A 79 11.02 126.89 6.05
N ASN A 80 10.99 128.23 5.98
CA ASN A 80 10.38 129.05 7.01
C ASN A 80 8.87 128.80 7.01
N SER A 81 8.36 128.15 8.06
CA SER A 81 6.94 127.84 8.26
C SER A 81 6.23 128.85 9.16
N SER A 82 6.94 129.86 9.66
CA SER A 82 6.33 130.95 10.42
C SER A 82 5.55 131.92 9.52
N SER A 83 4.63 132.69 10.10
CA SER A 83 3.87 133.72 9.37
C SER A 83 4.62 135.04 9.20
N VAL A 84 5.88 135.11 9.66
CA VAL A 84 6.73 136.31 9.64
C VAL A 84 8.07 136.01 8.98
N THR A 85 8.79 137.08 8.61
CA THR A 85 10.12 136.96 8.04
C THR A 85 11.13 136.66 9.14
N GLU A 86 11.77 135.49 9.10
CA GLU A 86 12.70 134.99 10.12
C GLU A 86 14.13 134.94 9.58
N HIS A 87 15.12 134.94 10.48
CA HIS A 87 16.48 134.59 10.14
C HIS A 87 16.76 133.13 10.51
N CYS A 88 17.60 132.43 9.74
CA CYS A 88 18.04 131.08 10.07
C CYS A 88 19.55 131.07 10.16
N LYS A 89 20.08 130.83 11.37
CA LYS A 89 21.51 130.72 11.63
C LYS A 89 21.81 129.37 12.26
N PHE A 90 22.72 128.64 11.64
CA PHE A 90 23.26 127.40 12.21
C PHE A 90 24.00 127.73 13.51
N LEU A 91 23.66 127.04 14.60
CA LEU A 91 24.31 127.21 15.89
C LEU A 91 25.39 126.15 16.12
N ARG A 92 24.97 124.88 16.15
CA ARG A 92 25.84 123.76 16.48
C ARG A 92 25.24 122.44 16.02
N VAL A 93 26.09 121.42 15.94
CA VAL A 93 25.66 120.03 15.99
C VAL A 93 25.76 119.54 17.45
N SER A 94 24.94 118.56 17.81
CA SER A 94 25.06 117.84 19.09
C SER A 94 26.49 117.36 19.33
N SER A 95 26.98 117.44 20.57
CA SER A 95 28.39 117.21 20.93
C SER A 95 28.93 115.88 20.40
N GLN A 96 28.13 114.81 20.48
CA GLN A 96 28.43 113.47 19.99
C GLN A 96 28.58 113.32 18.46
N LEU A 97 28.28 114.37 17.69
CA LEU A 97 28.36 114.39 16.24
C LEU A 97 29.39 115.41 15.70
N GLN A 98 29.94 116.29 16.55
CA GLN A 98 30.77 117.43 16.11
C GLN A 98 32.01 117.01 15.33
N ASP A 99 32.60 115.87 15.68
CA ASP A 99 33.81 115.35 15.04
C ASP A 99 33.54 114.62 13.72
N PHE A 100 32.29 114.26 13.41
CA PHE A 100 31.93 113.45 12.23
C PHE A 100 31.02 114.18 11.25
N ILE A 101 30.28 115.19 11.71
CA ILE A 101 29.30 115.92 10.91
C ILE A 101 29.77 117.37 10.76
N SER A 102 30.05 117.76 9.53
CA SER A 102 30.22 119.17 9.15
C SER A 102 28.98 119.68 8.44
N ILE A 103 28.55 120.88 8.82
CA ILE A 103 27.40 121.55 8.24
C ILE A 103 27.86 122.64 7.30
N ASN A 104 27.64 122.43 6.01
CA ASN A 104 27.83 123.44 4.98
C ASN A 104 26.51 124.21 4.84
N PHE A 105 26.39 125.28 5.62
CA PHE A 105 25.25 126.19 5.59
C PHE A 105 25.74 127.61 5.36
N ARG A 106 25.32 128.22 4.25
CA ARG A 106 25.55 129.64 4.00
C ARG A 106 24.31 130.38 4.50
N PRO A 107 24.41 131.22 5.55
CA PRO A 107 23.25 131.89 6.10
C PRO A 107 22.58 132.73 5.00
N PRO A 108 21.34 132.41 4.61
CA PRO A 108 20.57 133.33 3.80
C PRO A 108 20.29 134.57 4.64
N GLY A 109 20.03 135.71 3.99
CA GLY A 109 19.46 136.86 4.69
C GLY A 109 18.08 136.54 5.29
N ARG A 110 17.29 137.58 5.55
CA ARG A 110 15.91 137.44 6.04
C ARG A 110 15.07 136.57 5.08
N LEU A 111 14.47 135.48 5.58
CA LEU A 111 13.63 134.55 4.82
C LEU A 111 12.15 134.83 5.07
N ALA A 112 11.41 135.25 4.04
CA ALA A 112 9.96 135.42 4.13
C ALA A 112 9.24 134.07 4.38
N ALA A 113 8.01 134.13 4.90
CA ALA A 113 7.16 132.96 5.09
C ALA A 113 7.05 132.13 3.80
N GLY A 114 7.26 130.81 3.89
CA GLY A 114 7.24 129.89 2.76
C GLY A 114 8.54 129.82 1.93
N MET A 115 9.50 130.74 2.14
CA MET A 115 10.80 130.67 1.47
C MET A 115 11.70 129.62 2.12
N SER A 116 12.58 129.03 1.31
CA SER A 116 13.46 127.93 1.74
C SER A 116 14.92 128.27 1.55
N CYS A 117 15.77 127.71 2.41
CA CYS A 117 17.21 127.72 2.25
C CYS A 117 17.78 126.31 2.25
N GLU A 118 18.97 126.20 1.67
CA GLU A 118 19.65 124.92 1.52
C GLU A 118 20.78 124.79 2.54
N MET A 119 20.82 123.63 3.18
CA MET A 119 21.93 123.16 3.98
C MET A 119 22.44 121.85 3.38
N GLN A 120 23.75 121.62 3.46
CA GLN A 120 24.33 120.30 3.23
C GLN A 120 24.99 119.77 4.51
N ALA A 121 24.55 118.59 4.96
CA ALA A 121 25.23 117.83 5.99
C ALA A 121 26.28 116.92 5.31
N VAL A 122 27.53 117.00 5.75
CA VAL A 122 28.62 116.14 5.31
C VAL A 122 29.05 115.26 6.48
N PHE A 123 28.92 113.95 6.31
CA PHE A 123 29.24 112.94 7.32
C PHE A 123 30.53 112.19 6.94
N GLN A 124 31.50 112.22 7.84
CA GLN A 124 32.79 111.54 7.74
C GLN A 124 32.98 110.64 8.97
N PRO A 125 32.44 109.40 8.93
CA PRO A 125 32.61 108.44 10.02
C PRO A 125 34.07 108.03 10.18
N THR A 126 34.60 108.15 11.40
CA THR A 126 35.94 107.66 11.77
C THR A 126 35.91 106.38 12.61
N PHE A 127 34.74 106.00 13.15
CA PHE A 127 34.52 104.72 13.83
C PHE A 127 33.14 104.14 13.54
N ASN A 128 33.03 102.81 13.67
CA ASN A 128 31.85 102.04 13.29
C ASN A 128 30.83 101.95 14.44
N LYS A 129 30.15 103.06 14.75
CA LYS A 129 29.11 103.10 15.80
C LYS A 129 27.88 103.86 15.31
N ASP A 130 26.70 103.43 15.73
CA ASP A 130 25.48 104.21 15.54
C ASP A 130 25.60 105.54 16.28
N LEU A 131 25.24 106.63 15.60
CA LEU A 131 25.29 107.99 16.15
C LEU A 131 23.92 108.64 16.00
N GLU A 132 23.43 109.23 17.08
CA GLU A 132 22.17 109.97 17.11
C GLU A 132 22.39 111.35 17.71
N GLY A 133 21.65 112.33 17.22
CA GLY A 133 21.65 113.67 17.75
C GLY A 133 20.93 114.63 16.83
N ASP A 134 21.15 115.92 17.05
CA ASP A 134 20.43 116.97 16.36
C ASP A 134 21.36 118.02 15.77
N VAL A 135 20.94 118.62 14.66
CA VAL A 135 21.49 119.87 14.11
C VAL A 135 20.62 121.02 14.60
N VAL A 136 21.21 121.98 15.32
CA VAL A 136 20.48 123.05 16.02
C VAL A 136 20.67 124.39 15.31
N PHE A 137 19.58 125.13 15.16
CA PHE A 137 19.52 126.43 14.50
C PHE A 137 18.86 127.47 15.40
N SER A 138 19.27 128.72 15.23
CA SER A 138 18.62 129.90 15.83
C SER A 138 17.80 130.63 14.77
N ALA A 139 16.61 131.04 15.20
CA ALA A 139 15.75 132.03 14.58
C ALA A 139 15.42 133.13 15.59
N GLU A 140 14.78 134.21 15.15
CA GLU A 140 14.48 135.38 15.99
C GLU A 140 13.45 135.03 17.06
N ALA A 141 12.47 134.20 16.69
CA ALA A 141 11.45 133.69 17.59
C ALA A 141 11.90 132.52 18.49
N GLY A 142 13.08 131.92 18.27
CA GLY A 142 13.58 130.83 19.09
C GLY A 142 14.53 129.84 18.39
N VAL A 143 14.87 128.76 19.09
CA VAL A 143 15.76 127.70 18.61
C VAL A 143 14.95 126.52 18.10
N PHE A 144 15.37 125.89 17.00
CA PHE A 144 14.79 124.63 16.51
C PHE A 144 15.89 123.65 16.11
N SER A 145 15.54 122.36 16.02
CA SER A 145 16.46 121.28 15.69
C SER A 145 15.96 120.39 14.56
N VAL A 146 16.91 119.81 13.82
CA VAL A 146 16.67 118.76 12.83
C VAL A 146 17.34 117.47 13.30
N PRO A 147 16.57 116.39 13.54
CA PRO A 147 17.11 115.11 13.96
C PRO A 147 18.07 114.52 12.93
N LEU A 148 19.18 113.96 13.40
CA LEU A 148 20.22 113.32 12.61
C LEU A 148 20.56 111.95 13.20
N ARG A 149 20.53 110.94 12.34
CA ARG A 149 20.88 109.57 12.69
C ARG A 149 21.86 108.99 11.68
N CYS A 150 22.94 108.40 12.15
CA CYS A 150 23.86 107.63 11.34
C CYS A 150 23.83 106.19 11.84
N THR A 151 23.50 105.23 10.97
CA THR A 151 23.46 103.81 11.34
C THR A 151 24.49 103.00 10.59
N ILE A 152 25.20 102.14 11.31
CA ILE A 152 26.18 101.19 10.75
C ILE A 152 25.46 100.13 9.92
N LYS A 153 26.22 99.41 9.09
CA LYS A 153 25.76 98.18 8.44
C LYS A 153 25.44 97.13 9.51
N LYS A 154 24.24 96.53 9.42
CA LYS A 154 23.80 95.44 10.30
C LYS A 154 23.33 94.26 9.46
N CYS A 155 23.40 93.07 10.05
CA CYS A 155 22.71 91.88 9.55
C CYS A 155 21.27 91.88 10.08
N ASP A 156 20.31 91.47 9.25
CA ASP A 156 18.90 91.33 9.64
C ASP A 156 18.38 90.01 9.05
N LEU A 157 18.31 88.96 9.87
CA LEU A 157 18.15 87.59 9.42
C LEU A 157 16.76 87.06 9.76
N GLU A 158 16.06 86.55 8.75
CA GLU A 158 14.74 85.96 8.89
C GLU A 158 14.60 84.64 8.13
N VAL A 159 13.66 83.81 8.58
CA VAL A 159 13.24 82.59 7.88
C VAL A 159 11.77 82.67 7.55
N ASP A 160 11.37 82.11 6.41
CA ASP A 160 9.97 82.04 5.97
C ASP A 160 9.11 81.10 6.84
N SER A 161 9.69 80.00 7.33
CA SER A 161 9.05 79.09 8.29
C SER A 161 10.05 78.46 9.27
N GLN A 162 9.69 78.49 10.55
CA GLN A 162 10.41 77.78 11.62
C GLN A 162 9.89 76.36 11.86
N PHE A 163 8.77 75.99 11.22
CA PHE A 163 8.12 74.69 11.39
C PHE A 163 7.95 73.99 10.04
N ILE A 164 8.56 72.82 9.91
CA ILE A 164 8.53 72.01 8.69
C ILE A 164 7.91 70.66 9.03
N ASP A 165 6.62 70.52 8.74
CA ASP A 165 5.92 69.25 8.92
C ASP A 165 5.86 68.48 7.59
N PHE A 166 6.49 67.31 7.55
CA PHE A 166 6.39 66.40 6.42
C PHE A 166 5.03 65.70 6.37
N GLY A 167 4.30 65.56 7.48
CA GLY A 167 3.09 64.73 7.55
C GLY A 167 3.45 63.23 7.57
N THR A 168 2.55 62.39 7.05
CA THR A 168 2.69 60.92 7.12
C THR A 168 3.24 60.32 5.81
N TYR A 169 4.30 59.52 5.90
CA TYR A 169 4.94 58.84 4.77
C TYR A 169 5.26 57.37 5.07
N VAL A 170 5.43 56.56 4.03
CA VAL A 170 5.75 55.13 4.16
C VAL A 170 7.25 54.93 4.38
N VAL A 171 7.62 54.01 5.27
CA VAL A 171 9.02 53.62 5.51
C VAL A 171 9.74 53.27 4.19
N GLY A 172 10.86 53.95 3.94
CA GLY A 172 11.71 53.80 2.75
C GLY A 172 11.43 54.82 1.64
N GLN A 173 10.37 55.63 1.74
CA GLN A 173 10.10 56.71 0.79
C GLN A 173 10.95 57.94 1.11
N THR A 174 11.65 58.51 0.12
CA THR A 174 12.41 59.76 0.29
C THR A 174 11.59 60.94 -0.19
N THR A 175 11.46 61.97 0.64
CA THR A 175 10.79 63.23 0.33
C THR A 175 11.64 64.42 0.77
N SER A 176 11.34 65.62 0.29
CA SER A 176 12.07 66.83 0.67
C SER A 176 11.20 68.06 0.69
N ARG A 177 11.45 68.97 1.63
CA ARG A 177 10.85 70.31 1.72
C ARG A 177 11.94 71.37 1.82
N THR A 178 11.66 72.57 1.33
CA THR A 178 12.59 73.71 1.36
C THR A 178 12.02 74.84 2.19
N PHE A 179 12.90 75.55 2.91
CA PHE A 179 12.60 76.80 3.60
C PHE A 179 13.66 77.84 3.21
N THR A 180 13.36 79.12 3.36
CA THR A 180 14.19 80.24 2.88
C THR A 180 14.78 80.99 4.07
N LEU A 181 16.10 81.18 4.07
CA LEU A 181 16.82 82.06 4.98
C LEU A 181 17.19 83.34 4.22
N ALA A 182 16.76 84.50 4.71
CA ALA A 182 16.99 85.80 4.07
C ALA A 182 17.75 86.76 4.99
N ASN A 183 18.72 87.48 4.43
CA ASN A 183 19.40 88.60 5.06
C ASN A 183 18.84 89.90 4.49
N LYS A 184 17.99 90.60 5.24
CA LYS A 184 17.50 91.95 4.93
C LYS A 184 18.51 93.05 5.26
N GLY A 185 19.63 92.68 5.87
CA GLY A 185 20.71 93.57 6.28
C GLY A 185 21.73 93.86 5.17
N ALA A 186 22.50 94.93 5.37
CA ALA A 186 23.54 95.37 4.44
C ALA A 186 24.93 94.77 4.73
N LEU A 187 25.07 93.95 5.78
CA LEU A 187 26.29 93.26 6.15
C LEU A 187 26.15 91.76 5.81
N ALA A 188 27.15 91.19 5.13
CA ALA A 188 27.20 89.76 4.83
C ALA A 188 27.51 88.95 6.08
N ILE A 189 27.07 87.68 6.12
CA ILE A 189 27.28 86.81 7.26
C ILE A 189 27.41 85.34 6.87
N PHE A 190 28.20 84.60 7.63
CA PHE A 190 28.27 83.14 7.52
C PHE A 190 27.26 82.50 8.46
N PHE A 191 26.49 81.54 7.96
CA PHE A 191 25.59 80.72 8.77
C PHE A 191 26.09 79.27 8.82
N SER A 192 25.78 78.58 9.91
CA SER A 192 26.01 77.14 10.10
C SER A 192 24.81 76.50 10.76
N LEU A 193 24.49 75.27 10.37
CA LEU A 193 23.37 74.50 10.88
C LEU A 193 23.86 73.57 11.97
N ASP A 194 23.50 73.89 13.20
CA ASP A 194 23.86 73.10 14.36
C ASP A 194 22.78 72.06 14.68
N THR A 195 23.12 70.80 14.43
CA THR A 195 22.29 69.62 14.72
C THR A 195 22.66 68.95 16.05
N SER A 196 23.66 69.46 16.79
CA SER A 196 24.12 68.87 18.06
C SER A 196 23.09 68.96 19.20
N ALA A 197 22.16 69.91 19.12
CA ALA A 197 21.06 70.05 20.07
C ALA A 197 19.94 69.01 19.91
N ALA A 198 20.00 68.14 18.89
CA ALA A 198 19.00 67.09 18.65
C ALA A 198 19.02 65.94 19.68
N LEU A 199 19.93 65.97 20.66
CA LEU A 199 20.12 64.91 21.66
C LEU A 199 19.16 64.97 22.87
N PHE A 200 18.28 65.96 22.96
CA PHE A 200 17.35 66.08 24.08
C PHE A 200 15.88 66.05 23.64
N GLY A 201 15.23 64.91 23.89
CA GLY A 201 13.79 64.72 23.78
C GLY A 201 13.37 63.38 24.38
N GLU A 202 12.43 63.43 25.31
CA GLU A 202 12.05 62.41 26.29
C GLU A 202 11.61 61.03 25.76
N ARG A 203 11.62 60.07 26.69
CA ARG A 203 11.43 58.62 26.55
C ARG A 203 10.18 58.21 25.74
N CYS A 204 10.42 57.52 24.63
CA CYS A 204 9.64 56.34 24.24
C CYS A 204 10.63 55.18 24.03
N ARG A 205 10.35 54.05 24.67
CA ARG A 205 11.24 52.88 24.83
C ARG A 205 11.75 52.33 23.49
N ALA A 206 13.02 51.89 23.54
CA ALA A 206 13.73 51.02 22.59
C ALA A 206 14.15 51.62 21.23
N GLN A 207 15.20 52.48 21.20
CA GLN A 207 16.26 52.49 20.17
C GLN A 207 17.27 53.66 20.38
N PRO A 208 18.52 53.55 19.88
CA PRO A 208 19.55 54.58 20.05
C PRO A 208 19.19 55.90 19.36
N ALA A 209 19.47 57.03 20.03
CA ALA A 209 19.24 58.38 19.50
C ALA A 209 19.97 58.66 18.16
N SER A 210 21.06 57.95 17.87
CA SER A 210 21.86 58.09 16.64
C SER A 210 21.14 57.64 15.35
N LEU A 211 20.14 56.77 15.45
CA LEU A 211 19.36 56.29 14.29
C LEU A 211 18.26 57.27 13.86
N ARG A 212 17.70 58.05 14.80
CA ARG A 212 16.62 59.03 14.52
C ARG A 212 17.10 60.20 13.66
N VAL A 213 18.35 60.64 13.89
CA VAL A 213 18.99 61.76 13.18
C VAL A 213 19.36 61.38 11.73
N LYS A 214 19.52 60.09 11.40
CA LYS A 214 19.79 59.67 10.02
C LYS A 214 18.58 59.79 9.09
N MET A 215 17.35 59.79 9.63
CA MET A 215 16.13 59.85 8.82
C MET A 215 15.86 61.24 8.26
N ILE A 216 16.28 62.32 8.94
CA ILE A 216 16.11 63.70 8.47
C ILE A 216 17.49 64.28 8.19
N GLN A 217 17.76 64.62 6.94
CA GLN A 217 19.06 65.13 6.48
C GLN A 217 18.92 66.54 5.91
N LEU A 218 19.98 67.33 6.08
CA LEU A 218 20.09 68.68 5.52
C LEU A 218 21.01 68.61 4.30
N SER A 219 20.62 69.24 3.19
CA SER A 219 21.43 69.23 1.96
C SER A 219 22.67 70.13 2.05
N VAL A 220 22.58 71.20 2.84
CA VAL A 220 23.64 72.21 3.05
C VAL A 220 23.80 72.36 4.56
N ARG A 221 25.04 72.42 5.07
CA ARG A 221 25.33 72.52 6.51
C ARG A 221 25.82 73.91 6.94
N ASP A 222 26.37 74.67 6.01
CA ASP A 222 26.92 76.00 6.24
C ASP A 222 26.99 76.74 4.89
N GLY A 223 27.12 78.06 4.95
CA GLY A 223 27.22 78.89 3.76
C GLY A 223 27.39 80.37 4.09
N GLU A 224 27.77 81.14 3.08
CA GLU A 224 27.77 82.60 3.12
C GLU A 224 26.42 83.13 2.65
N LEU A 225 25.92 84.17 3.32
CA LEU A 225 24.73 84.91 2.94
C LEU A 225 25.09 86.38 2.78
N GLY A 226 25.07 86.86 1.54
CA GLY A 226 25.41 88.22 1.19
C GLY A 226 24.39 89.26 1.68
N PRO A 227 24.67 90.55 1.44
CA PRO A 227 23.76 91.64 1.76
C PRO A 227 22.49 91.56 0.91
N PHE A 228 21.32 91.71 1.51
CA PHE A 228 20.02 91.64 0.82
C PHE A 228 19.76 90.33 0.04
N GLU A 229 20.48 89.26 0.40
CA GLU A 229 20.40 87.95 -0.27
C GLU A 229 19.49 86.98 0.48
N SER A 230 18.95 85.98 -0.24
CA SER A 230 18.19 84.87 0.34
C SER A 230 18.63 83.54 -0.25
N ILE A 231 18.71 82.51 0.59
CA ILE A 231 19.06 81.13 0.21
C ILE A 231 17.94 80.15 0.59
N LYS A 232 17.69 79.17 -0.28
CA LYS A 232 16.74 78.07 -0.01
C LYS A 232 17.48 76.86 0.54
N LEU A 233 17.14 76.47 1.76
CA LEU A 233 17.69 75.32 2.46
C LEU A 233 16.73 74.12 2.34
N LYS A 234 17.25 72.96 1.91
CA LYS A 234 16.47 71.74 1.68
C LYS A 234 16.64 70.75 2.84
N VAL A 235 15.52 70.32 3.38
CA VAL A 235 15.40 69.24 4.36
C VAL A 235 14.91 67.99 3.63
N ILE A 236 15.57 66.85 3.85
CA ILE A 236 15.28 65.55 3.24
C ILE A 236 14.81 64.62 4.34
N PHE A 237 13.68 63.94 4.14
CA PHE A 237 13.15 62.93 5.06
C PHE A 237 13.10 61.55 4.38
N THR A 238 13.83 60.59 4.94
CA THR A 238 13.93 59.19 4.51
C THR A 238 13.75 58.28 5.73
N PRO A 239 12.49 58.02 6.15
CA PRO A 239 12.22 57.16 7.29
C PRO A 239 12.62 55.71 7.04
N THR A 240 13.38 55.12 7.95
CA THR A 240 13.79 53.70 7.88
C THR A 240 13.04 52.80 8.86
N ILE A 241 12.34 53.39 9.84
CA ILE A 241 11.63 52.70 10.92
C ILE A 241 10.27 53.40 11.10
N PRO A 242 9.17 52.67 11.37
CA PRO A 242 7.86 53.28 11.63
C PRO A 242 7.85 54.06 12.96
N GLY A 243 7.10 55.15 13.00
CA GLY A 243 6.97 56.03 14.17
C GLY A 243 7.15 57.51 13.83
N GLU A 244 6.98 58.37 14.82
CA GLU A 244 7.18 59.80 14.67
C GLU A 244 8.67 60.16 14.75
N ALA A 245 9.15 60.93 13.76
CA ALA A 245 10.48 61.51 13.72
C ALA A 245 10.38 63.02 13.98
N ARG A 246 11.16 63.50 14.94
CA ARG A 246 11.30 64.93 15.25
C ARG A 246 12.77 65.31 15.19
N LEU A 247 13.09 66.42 14.53
CA LEU A 247 14.42 67.01 14.52
C LEU A 247 14.31 68.50 14.87
N LYS A 248 15.11 68.93 15.84
CA LYS A 248 15.28 70.33 16.18
C LYS A 248 16.73 70.71 15.95
N PHE A 249 16.97 71.74 15.15
CA PHE A 249 18.30 72.28 14.88
C PHE A 249 18.27 73.81 14.92
N TYR A 250 19.44 74.42 15.05
CA TYR A 250 19.58 75.87 15.13
C TYR A 250 20.42 76.38 13.97
N ILE A 251 19.99 77.48 13.36
CA ILE A 251 20.83 78.26 12.44
C ILE A 251 21.66 79.19 13.31
N LYS A 252 22.97 78.92 13.40
CA LYS A 252 23.95 79.76 14.07
C LYS A 252 24.61 80.68 13.05
N PHE A 253 25.00 81.85 13.49
CA PHE A 253 25.66 82.85 12.65
C PHE A 253 27.06 83.14 13.18
N SER A 254 27.97 83.56 12.30
CA SER A 254 29.36 83.90 12.66
C SER A 254 29.42 85.07 13.65
N ASP A 255 28.43 85.95 13.64
CA ASP A 255 28.26 87.00 14.64
C ASP A 255 27.54 86.47 15.88
N SER A 256 28.28 86.37 16.99
CA SER A 256 27.78 85.91 18.29
C SER A 256 26.70 86.81 18.93
N THR A 257 26.55 88.05 18.44
CA THR A 257 25.50 88.96 18.93
C THR A 257 24.12 88.61 18.38
N ILE A 258 24.05 87.84 17.29
CA ILE A 258 22.81 87.42 16.65
C ILE A 258 22.32 86.12 17.28
N LYS A 259 21.07 86.12 17.75
CA LYS A 259 20.46 84.94 18.35
C LYS A 259 20.26 83.84 17.30
N PRO A 260 20.61 82.58 17.60
CA PRO A 260 20.33 81.47 16.69
C PRO A 260 18.85 81.29 16.40
N ILE A 261 18.49 80.97 15.16
CA ILE A 261 17.09 80.73 14.76
C ILE A 261 16.77 79.23 14.91
N PRO A 262 15.79 78.83 15.75
CA PRO A 262 15.40 77.43 15.89
C PRO A 262 14.51 76.98 14.73
N ILE A 263 14.81 75.81 14.17
CA ILE A 263 13.98 75.12 13.18
C ILE A 263 13.49 73.79 13.76
N HIS A 264 12.18 73.55 13.67
CA HIS A 264 11.52 72.33 14.10
C HIS A 264 11.02 71.56 12.88
N VAL A 265 11.41 70.29 12.78
CA VAL A 265 11.01 69.40 11.71
C VAL A 265 10.29 68.19 12.30
N THR A 266 9.13 67.86 11.76
CA THR A 266 8.32 66.69 12.15
C THR A 266 7.97 65.83 10.94
N GLY A 267 7.80 64.53 11.15
CA GLY A 267 7.27 63.61 10.14
C GLY A 267 6.89 62.27 10.77
N VAL A 268 5.85 61.63 10.28
CA VAL A 268 5.38 60.33 10.76
C VAL A 268 5.67 59.26 9.71
N ALA A 269 6.37 58.22 10.11
CA ALA A 269 6.62 57.04 9.30
C ALA A 269 5.61 55.94 9.61
N VAL A 270 4.90 55.44 8.60
CA VAL A 270 4.02 54.27 8.73
C VAL A 270 4.59 53.09 7.96
N THR A 271 4.29 51.88 8.43
CA THR A 271 4.66 50.64 7.73
C THR A 271 4.02 50.58 6.34
N ILE A 272 4.57 49.72 5.47
CA ILE A 272 4.01 49.48 4.12
C ILE A 272 2.51 49.15 4.29
N PRO A 273 1.60 49.98 3.75
CA PRO A 273 0.18 49.84 4.05
C PRO A 273 -0.44 48.65 3.33
N VAL A 274 0.25 48.04 2.37
CA VAL A 274 -0.25 46.92 1.57
C VAL A 274 0.60 45.68 1.80
N TRP A 275 -0.03 44.56 2.11
CA TRP A 275 0.63 43.26 2.24
C TRP A 275 -0.24 42.15 1.65
N VAL A 276 0.40 41.04 1.29
CA VAL A 276 -0.31 39.82 0.92
C VAL A 276 -0.66 39.08 2.20
N ALA A 277 -1.92 38.69 2.38
CA ALA A 277 -2.40 38.06 3.61
C ALA A 277 -1.65 36.75 3.92
N LYS A 278 -1.22 36.02 2.88
CA LYS A 278 -0.36 34.84 2.96
C LYS A 278 0.91 35.09 2.14
N PRO A 279 2.10 35.23 2.77
CA PRO A 279 3.35 35.52 2.06
C PRO A 279 3.95 34.30 1.33
N SER A 280 3.43 33.10 1.59
CA SER A 280 3.71 31.87 0.86
C SER A 280 2.39 31.25 0.43
N VAL A 281 2.24 31.00 -0.86
CA VAL A 281 1.09 30.30 -1.47
C VAL A 281 1.56 28.90 -1.82
N ASP A 282 1.10 27.91 -1.06
CA ASP A 282 1.46 26.51 -1.26
C ASP A 282 0.37 25.79 -2.07
N LEU A 283 0.70 25.42 -3.30
CA LEU A 283 -0.16 24.66 -4.21
C LEU A 283 -0.06 23.14 -3.99
N ARG A 284 0.75 22.69 -3.01
CA ARG A 284 0.99 21.29 -2.68
C ARG A 284 1.56 20.52 -3.88
N ILE A 285 1.12 19.28 -4.08
CA ILE A 285 1.55 18.42 -5.18
C ILE A 285 0.66 18.68 -6.39
N CYS A 286 1.28 18.99 -7.52
CA CYS A 286 0.64 19.28 -8.80
C CYS A 286 1.10 18.29 -9.87
N LEU A 287 0.19 17.87 -10.74
CA LEU A 287 0.50 17.05 -11.90
C LEU A 287 0.78 17.94 -13.11
N PHE A 288 1.72 17.50 -13.95
CA PHE A 288 1.91 18.14 -15.25
C PHE A 288 0.62 18.16 -16.08
N ASP A 289 0.43 19.25 -16.81
CA ASP A 289 -0.67 19.56 -17.72
C ASP A 289 -2.07 19.65 -17.08
N HIS A 290 -2.16 19.71 -15.74
CA HIS A 290 -3.39 20.01 -15.00
C HIS A 290 -3.46 21.45 -14.49
N LEU A 291 -4.66 22.05 -14.49
CA LEU A 291 -4.87 23.43 -14.06
C LEU A 291 -5.24 23.52 -12.58
N TYR A 292 -4.39 24.19 -11.80
CA TYR A 292 -4.58 24.51 -10.39
C TYR A 292 -4.96 25.98 -10.22
N GLN A 293 -5.84 26.27 -9.27
CA GLN A 293 -6.32 27.62 -9.00
C GLN A 293 -6.34 27.91 -7.50
N ASP A 294 -5.90 29.11 -7.12
CA ASP A 294 -5.99 29.61 -5.75
C ASP A 294 -6.26 31.13 -5.74
N ILE A 295 -6.60 31.69 -4.58
CA ILE A 295 -6.92 33.12 -4.42
C ILE A 295 -5.85 33.79 -3.56
N ILE A 296 -5.17 34.75 -4.18
CA ILE A 296 -4.24 35.64 -3.50
C ILE A 296 -5.03 36.82 -2.93
N THR A 297 -5.03 36.95 -1.61
CA THR A 297 -5.69 38.07 -0.91
C THR A 297 -4.66 39.13 -0.56
N VAL A 298 -4.84 40.34 -1.07
CA VAL A 298 -4.05 41.52 -0.75
C VAL A 298 -4.86 42.42 0.18
N GLN A 299 -4.26 42.89 1.27
CA GLN A 299 -4.90 43.77 2.24
C GLN A 299 -4.21 45.13 2.23
N SER A 300 -4.99 46.21 2.33
CA SER A 300 -4.51 47.59 2.41
C SER A 300 -5.02 48.27 3.66
N ARG A 301 -4.13 48.94 4.41
CA ARG A 301 -4.42 49.95 5.44
C ARG A 301 -4.22 51.38 4.93
N SER A 302 -3.96 51.55 3.63
CA SER A 302 -3.77 52.87 3.03
C SER A 302 -5.07 53.67 3.13
N SER A 303 -4.95 54.98 3.36
CA SER A 303 -6.07 55.91 3.30
C SER A 303 -6.44 56.31 1.87
N THR A 304 -5.65 55.89 0.88
CA THR A 304 -5.85 56.17 -0.54
C THR A 304 -5.92 54.88 -1.37
N THR A 305 -6.61 54.96 -2.51
CA THR A 305 -6.67 53.87 -3.49
C THR A 305 -5.29 53.66 -4.13
N LEU A 306 -4.85 52.41 -4.21
CA LEU A 306 -3.55 52.03 -4.78
C LEU A 306 -3.73 51.12 -5.99
N LYS A 307 -2.92 51.34 -7.02
CA LYS A 307 -2.81 50.44 -8.17
C LYS A 307 -1.88 49.28 -7.79
N LEU A 308 -2.38 48.06 -7.94
CA LEU A 308 -1.65 46.81 -7.76
C LEU A 308 -1.30 46.25 -9.14
N THR A 309 -0.05 45.84 -9.35
CA THR A 309 0.35 45.09 -10.55
C THR A 309 1.10 43.83 -10.14
N PHE A 310 0.58 42.67 -10.52
CA PHE A 310 1.24 41.39 -10.28
C PHE A 310 2.22 41.10 -11.42
N GLU A 311 3.49 40.94 -11.08
CA GLU A 311 4.56 40.58 -12.01
C GLU A 311 5.05 39.17 -11.71
N VAL A 312 4.74 38.26 -12.64
CA VAL A 312 5.29 36.91 -12.69
C VAL A 312 6.52 36.94 -13.59
N CYS A 313 7.58 36.23 -13.18
CA CYS A 313 8.83 36.17 -13.93
C CYS A 313 8.61 35.63 -15.38
N PRO A 314 9.37 36.14 -16.37
CA PRO A 314 9.17 35.79 -17.78
C PRO A 314 9.17 34.28 -18.08
N GLU A 315 10.01 33.54 -17.38
CA GLU A 315 10.21 32.09 -17.46
C GLU A 315 8.91 31.31 -17.21
N LEU A 316 8.05 31.81 -16.32
CA LEU A 316 6.84 31.13 -15.89
C LEU A 316 5.57 31.65 -16.55
N ARG A 317 5.65 32.59 -17.50
CA ARG A 317 4.46 33.16 -18.17
C ARG A 317 3.58 32.14 -18.88
N LYS A 318 4.15 31.04 -19.37
CA LYS A 318 3.42 29.94 -20.03
C LYS A 318 2.70 29.00 -19.05
N HIS A 319 3.13 29.02 -17.79
CA HIS A 319 2.70 28.08 -16.76
C HIS A 319 1.91 28.74 -15.64
N MET A 320 2.11 30.02 -15.37
CA MET A 320 1.50 30.72 -14.26
C MET A 320 0.97 32.09 -14.68
N LYS A 321 -0.27 32.38 -14.29
CA LYS A 321 -0.90 33.68 -14.51
C LYS A 321 -1.73 34.10 -13.31
N ILE A 322 -1.73 35.39 -13.01
CA ILE A 322 -2.55 35.98 -11.96
C ILE A 322 -3.57 36.91 -12.64
N LEU A 323 -4.83 36.74 -12.30
CA LEU A 323 -5.96 37.45 -12.91
C LEU A 323 -6.77 38.19 -11.84
N PRO A 324 -7.00 39.51 -11.98
CA PRO A 324 -6.45 40.38 -13.03
C PRO A 324 -4.96 40.70 -12.78
N LYS A 325 -4.20 40.93 -13.86
CA LYS A 325 -2.77 41.34 -13.77
C LYS A 325 -2.60 42.68 -13.05
N THR A 326 -3.54 43.60 -13.27
CA THR A 326 -3.60 44.91 -12.61
C THR A 326 -4.94 45.07 -11.93
N GLY A 327 -4.93 45.50 -10.68
CA GLY A 327 -6.12 45.79 -9.89
C GLY A 327 -6.00 47.11 -9.16
N PHE A 328 -7.12 47.62 -8.64
CA PHE A 328 -7.14 48.80 -7.77
C PHE A 328 -7.70 48.37 -6.41
N ILE A 329 -6.90 48.54 -5.36
CA ILE A 329 -7.34 48.31 -3.98
C ILE A 329 -7.79 49.64 -3.39
N GLN A 330 -9.01 49.68 -2.86
CA GLN A 330 -9.56 50.88 -2.25
C GLN A 330 -8.89 51.15 -0.89
N ALA A 331 -9.15 52.34 -0.34
CA ALA A 331 -8.69 52.69 1.00
C ALA A 331 -9.23 51.70 2.03
N GLN A 332 -8.36 51.20 2.90
CA GLN A 332 -8.70 50.28 4.01
C GLN A 332 -9.48 49.01 3.58
N SER A 333 -9.28 48.53 2.34
CA SER A 333 -9.99 47.37 1.79
C SER A 333 -9.08 46.16 1.52
N SER A 334 -9.69 45.05 1.11
CA SER A 334 -9.00 43.89 0.53
C SER A 334 -9.23 43.78 -0.97
N PHE A 335 -8.32 43.12 -1.67
CA PHE A 335 -8.41 42.79 -3.09
C PHE A 335 -8.03 41.32 -3.31
N ASN A 336 -8.84 40.59 -4.07
CA ASN A 336 -8.61 39.18 -4.38
C ASN A 336 -8.19 39.02 -5.83
N ALA A 337 -7.05 38.35 -6.06
CA ALA A 337 -6.57 37.98 -7.38
C ALA A 337 -6.53 36.46 -7.52
N GLN A 338 -6.98 35.93 -8.66
CA GLN A 338 -6.98 34.50 -8.94
C GLN A 338 -5.62 34.08 -9.51
N LEU A 339 -4.90 33.23 -8.79
CA LEU A 339 -3.75 32.50 -9.29
C LEU A 339 -4.24 31.32 -10.14
N LYS A 340 -3.70 31.17 -11.35
CA LYS A 340 -3.90 30.02 -12.22
C LYS A 340 -2.54 29.44 -12.58
N PHE A 341 -2.29 28.21 -12.16
CA PHE A 341 -1.06 27.48 -12.37
C PHE A 341 -1.33 26.23 -13.22
N LEU A 342 -0.63 26.12 -14.34
CA LEU A 342 -0.68 25.02 -15.31
C LEU A 342 0.78 24.61 -15.59
N PRO A 343 1.36 23.73 -14.77
CA PRO A 343 2.71 23.23 -15.00
C PRO A 343 2.68 22.40 -16.29
N ARG A 344 3.32 22.86 -17.35
CA ARG A 344 3.37 22.08 -18.60
C ARG A 344 4.61 21.20 -18.57
N SER A 345 4.66 20.16 -19.39
CA SER A 345 5.87 19.35 -19.56
C SER A 345 7.15 20.15 -19.92
N SER A 346 7.02 21.36 -20.48
CA SER A 346 8.16 22.26 -20.72
C SER A 346 8.70 22.99 -19.47
N LEU A 347 8.02 22.91 -18.33
CA LEU A 347 8.36 23.65 -17.10
C LEU A 347 9.79 23.38 -16.63
N SER A 348 10.24 22.12 -16.72
CA SER A 348 11.60 21.72 -16.34
C SER A 348 12.68 22.41 -17.17
N LYS A 349 12.37 22.77 -18.42
CA LYS A 349 13.26 23.50 -19.33
C LYS A 349 13.10 25.01 -19.19
N ASP A 350 11.88 25.50 -18.95
CA ASP A 350 11.54 26.91 -18.94
C ASP A 350 11.89 27.61 -17.61
N ALA A 351 11.67 26.96 -16.45
CA ALA A 351 11.75 27.60 -15.13
C ALA A 351 13.17 27.68 -14.53
N HIS A 352 14.15 27.00 -15.13
CA HIS A 352 15.57 27.03 -14.75
C HIS A 352 15.79 26.99 -13.22
N LYS A 353 16.30 28.09 -12.64
CA LYS A 353 16.65 28.20 -11.21
C LYS A 353 15.48 28.13 -10.22
N TYR A 354 14.23 28.21 -10.71
CA TYR A 354 13.04 28.20 -9.87
C TYR A 354 12.42 26.80 -9.74
N PHE A 355 12.89 25.83 -10.52
CA PHE A 355 12.38 24.47 -10.52
C PHE A 355 13.53 23.48 -10.43
N ASP A 356 13.49 22.64 -9.41
CA ASP A 356 14.40 21.51 -9.28
C ASP A 356 13.77 20.29 -9.99
N ALA A 357 14.43 19.83 -11.05
CA ALA A 357 13.95 18.71 -11.85
C ALA A 357 14.08 17.35 -11.15
N ASP A 358 15.01 17.22 -10.20
CA ASP A 358 15.25 15.95 -9.49
C ASP A 358 14.22 15.77 -8.36
N THR A 359 13.88 16.84 -7.66
CA THR A 359 12.90 16.81 -6.54
C THR A 359 11.49 17.21 -6.95
N GLY A 360 11.31 17.81 -8.14
CA GLY A 360 10.04 18.36 -8.61
C GLY A 360 9.62 19.64 -7.88
N VAL A 361 10.47 20.21 -7.01
CA VAL A 361 10.13 21.39 -6.19
C VAL A 361 10.19 22.66 -7.04
N LEU A 362 9.09 23.41 -7.05
CA LEU A 362 8.93 24.71 -7.67
C LEU A 362 8.82 25.80 -6.60
N GLU A 363 9.72 26.77 -6.62
CA GLU A 363 9.67 27.95 -5.74
C GLU A 363 9.83 29.23 -6.57
N VAL A 364 8.75 30.01 -6.66
CA VAL A 364 8.71 31.20 -7.53
C VAL A 364 8.40 32.46 -6.73
N PRO A 365 9.31 33.44 -6.72
CA PRO A 365 9.01 34.77 -6.19
C PRO A 365 8.10 35.53 -7.18
N VAL A 366 6.91 35.91 -6.71
CA VAL A 366 6.00 36.79 -7.43
C VAL A 366 6.11 38.18 -6.84
N VAL A 367 6.25 39.19 -7.71
CA VAL A 367 6.41 40.58 -7.29
C VAL A 367 5.07 41.30 -7.40
N LEU A 368 4.61 41.85 -6.28
CA LEU A 368 3.51 42.80 -6.23
C LEU A 368 4.08 44.22 -6.35
N GLN A 369 3.96 44.79 -7.55
CA GLN A 369 4.43 46.13 -7.85
C GLN A 369 3.46 47.17 -7.29
N ILE A 370 3.93 47.87 -6.26
CA ILE A 370 3.33 49.06 -5.64
C ILE A 370 4.44 50.12 -5.47
N VAL A 371 4.20 51.20 -4.72
CA VAL A 371 5.19 52.26 -4.43
C VAL A 371 6.55 51.70 -4.00
N LYS A 372 6.53 50.62 -3.20
CA LYS A 372 7.71 49.78 -2.89
C LYS A 372 7.35 48.31 -3.16
N PRO A 373 8.06 47.59 -4.06
CA PRO A 373 7.71 46.22 -4.41
C PRO A 373 7.64 45.29 -3.20
N VAL A 374 6.58 44.47 -3.13
CA VAL A 374 6.40 43.43 -2.11
C VAL A 374 6.51 42.08 -2.79
N GLN A 375 7.34 41.18 -2.27
CA GLN A 375 7.50 39.83 -2.81
C GLN A 375 6.76 38.81 -1.95
N PHE A 376 6.15 37.83 -2.58
CA PHE A 376 5.61 36.63 -1.96
C PHE A 376 5.98 35.42 -2.81
N ILE A 377 5.99 34.23 -2.22
CA ILE A 377 6.48 33.02 -2.89
C ILE A 377 5.30 32.11 -3.22
N VAL A 378 5.31 31.53 -4.42
CA VAL A 378 4.42 30.44 -4.82
C VAL A 378 5.24 29.15 -4.83
N ASN A 379 4.82 28.18 -4.02
CA ASN A 379 5.46 26.88 -3.88
C ASN A 379 4.57 25.78 -4.44
N ALA A 380 5.16 24.79 -5.11
CA ALA A 380 4.48 23.58 -5.56
C ALA A 380 5.49 22.42 -5.69
N ILE A 381 5.04 21.18 -5.57
CA ILE A 381 5.81 19.99 -5.95
C ILE A 381 5.17 19.44 -7.21
N VAL A 382 5.86 19.46 -8.34
CA VAL A 382 5.33 19.00 -9.63
C VAL A 382 5.80 17.58 -9.90
N THR A 383 4.86 16.69 -10.20
CA THR A 383 5.12 15.28 -10.50
C THR A 383 4.46 14.85 -11.80
N THR A 384 4.94 13.75 -12.40
CA THR A 384 4.34 13.17 -13.61
C THR A 384 3.05 12.41 -13.29
N SER A 385 2.16 12.27 -14.26
CA SER A 385 1.02 11.33 -14.22
C SER A 385 1.31 10.04 -15.02
N ASP A 386 2.55 9.81 -15.43
CA ASP A 386 2.94 8.63 -16.20
C ASP A 386 2.85 7.35 -15.36
N LEU A 387 2.27 6.31 -15.96
CA LEU A 387 2.37 4.93 -15.52
C LEU A 387 3.32 4.17 -16.45
N HIS A 388 4.06 3.22 -15.91
CA HIS A 388 5.08 2.49 -16.66
C HIS A 388 4.90 0.97 -16.53
N PHE A 389 4.77 0.30 -17.68
CA PHE A 389 4.89 -1.15 -17.76
C PHE A 389 6.35 -1.57 -17.76
N ASP A 390 6.70 -2.59 -16.99
CA ASP A 390 8.04 -3.20 -17.00
C ASP A 390 8.37 -3.88 -18.33
N LEU A 391 7.36 -4.32 -19.08
CA LEU A 391 7.45 -4.89 -20.41
C LEU A 391 6.81 -3.97 -21.45
N SER A 392 7.44 -3.86 -22.61
CA SER A 392 6.86 -3.18 -23.79
C SER A 392 5.96 -4.11 -24.61
N GLU A 393 6.25 -5.41 -24.57
CA GLU A 393 5.53 -6.45 -25.30
C GLU A 393 5.47 -7.74 -24.48
N VAL A 394 4.32 -8.42 -24.54
CA VAL A 394 4.07 -9.72 -23.93
C VAL A 394 3.77 -10.74 -25.04
N ASP A 395 4.66 -11.71 -25.22
CA ASP A 395 4.48 -12.82 -26.17
C ASP A 395 4.05 -14.08 -25.42
N PHE A 396 2.81 -14.54 -25.58
CA PHE A 396 2.27 -15.76 -24.98
C PHE A 396 2.80 -17.04 -25.66
N GLY A 397 3.40 -16.94 -26.84
CA GLY A 397 3.85 -18.10 -27.62
C GLY A 397 2.69 -18.93 -28.19
N ASP A 398 2.98 -20.20 -28.50
CA ASP A 398 1.99 -21.15 -29.00
C ASP A 398 1.17 -21.72 -27.83
N CYS A 399 -0.14 -21.48 -27.86
CA CYS A 399 -1.07 -21.78 -26.79
C CYS A 399 -2.21 -22.66 -27.29
N SER A 400 -2.59 -23.68 -26.53
CA SER A 400 -3.76 -24.51 -26.86
C SER A 400 -5.05 -23.70 -26.78
N ILE A 401 -5.99 -23.93 -27.70
CA ILE A 401 -7.33 -23.30 -27.64
C ILE A 401 -8.21 -23.78 -26.47
N TYR A 402 -7.77 -24.81 -25.74
CA TYR A 402 -8.50 -25.37 -24.60
C TYR A 402 -7.97 -24.93 -23.24
N TYR A 403 -6.72 -24.44 -23.18
CA TYR A 403 -6.06 -24.15 -21.92
C TYR A 403 -5.51 -22.73 -21.88
N PRO A 404 -5.77 -21.98 -20.80
CA PRO A 404 -5.24 -20.65 -20.63
C PRO A 404 -3.72 -20.67 -20.39
N VAL A 405 -3.03 -19.64 -20.88
CA VAL A 405 -1.62 -19.38 -20.57
C VAL A 405 -1.51 -18.06 -19.82
N GLU A 406 -0.81 -18.08 -18.69
CA GLU A 406 -0.65 -16.93 -17.80
C GLU A 406 0.73 -16.29 -17.97
N LYS A 407 0.78 -14.94 -18.03
CA LYS A 407 2.01 -14.15 -17.93
C LYS A 407 1.83 -12.94 -17.03
N SER A 408 2.73 -12.76 -16.08
CA SER A 408 2.72 -11.61 -15.18
C SER A 408 3.40 -10.39 -15.80
N VAL A 409 2.80 -9.21 -15.64
CA VAL A 409 3.33 -7.90 -16.03
C VAL A 409 3.25 -6.92 -14.86
N GLY A 410 4.27 -6.08 -14.67
CA GLY A 410 4.31 -5.05 -13.64
C GLY A 410 3.89 -3.68 -14.17
N LEU A 411 2.94 -3.02 -13.50
CA LEU A 411 2.58 -1.62 -13.74
C LEU A 411 3.02 -0.77 -12.55
N THR A 412 3.85 0.24 -12.83
CA THR A 412 4.46 1.11 -11.83
C THR A 412 3.92 2.53 -11.93
N ASN A 413 3.53 3.11 -10.79
CA ASN A 413 3.16 4.51 -10.69
C ASN A 413 4.40 5.38 -10.46
N LEU A 414 4.73 6.25 -11.41
CA LEU A 414 5.90 7.13 -11.30
C LEU A 414 5.62 8.43 -10.54
N SER A 415 4.36 8.68 -10.17
CA SER A 415 3.93 9.90 -9.52
C SER A 415 4.04 9.84 -8.00
N LEU A 416 4.04 11.02 -7.37
CA LEU A 416 3.94 11.16 -5.90
C LEU A 416 2.50 11.08 -5.37
N LEU A 417 1.51 10.83 -6.24
CA LEU A 417 0.10 10.76 -5.88
C LEU A 417 -0.45 9.35 -6.14
N PRO A 418 -1.42 8.88 -5.35
CA PRO A 418 -2.20 7.70 -5.73
C PRO A 418 -2.88 7.93 -7.07
N GLN A 419 -2.88 6.93 -7.94
CA GLN A 419 -3.57 6.97 -9.24
C GLN A 419 -4.50 5.78 -9.40
N GLU A 420 -5.76 6.04 -9.76
CA GLU A 420 -6.66 4.99 -10.22
C GLU A 420 -6.36 4.64 -11.68
N PHE A 421 -6.38 3.35 -11.98
CA PHE A 421 -6.17 2.83 -13.32
C PHE A 421 -7.18 1.71 -13.63
N GLY A 422 -7.41 1.49 -14.93
CA GLY A 422 -8.27 0.42 -15.41
C GLY A 422 -7.91 -0.02 -16.82
N PHE A 423 -7.85 -1.32 -17.05
CA PHE A 423 -7.76 -1.87 -18.41
C PHE A 423 -9.13 -1.79 -19.10
N VAL A 424 -9.17 -1.14 -20.26
CA VAL A 424 -10.41 -0.95 -21.02
C VAL A 424 -10.29 -1.56 -22.42
N GLY A 425 -11.42 -2.07 -22.93
CA GLY A 425 -11.45 -2.71 -24.25
C GLY A 425 -10.59 -3.97 -24.32
N VAL A 426 -10.50 -4.71 -23.20
CA VAL A 426 -9.79 -5.99 -23.15
C VAL A 426 -10.47 -6.98 -24.11
N PRO A 427 -9.73 -7.61 -25.05
CA PRO A 427 -10.30 -8.62 -25.94
C PRO A 427 -10.83 -9.84 -25.18
N GLU A 428 -11.84 -10.53 -25.72
CA GLU A 428 -12.43 -11.73 -25.09
C GLU A 428 -11.43 -12.88 -24.87
N CYS A 429 -10.30 -12.89 -25.58
CA CYS A 429 -9.25 -13.88 -25.41
C CYS A 429 -8.23 -13.55 -24.31
N ILE A 430 -8.40 -12.46 -23.55
CA ILE A 430 -7.55 -12.12 -22.41
C ILE A 430 -8.42 -11.85 -21.20
N ASP A 431 -7.99 -12.40 -20.07
CA ASP A 431 -8.45 -12.00 -18.75
C ASP A 431 -7.29 -11.34 -17.97
N VAL A 432 -7.59 -10.32 -17.17
CA VAL A 432 -6.59 -9.55 -16.43
C VAL A 432 -6.88 -9.68 -14.94
N GLN A 433 -6.00 -10.35 -14.21
CA GLN A 433 -6.13 -10.54 -12.76
C GLN A 433 -5.02 -9.81 -12.01
N PRO A 434 -5.24 -9.37 -10.75
CA PRO A 434 -6.49 -9.44 -9.99
C PRO A 434 -7.47 -8.31 -10.33
N ASN A 435 -8.74 -8.45 -9.90
CA ASN A 435 -9.80 -7.44 -9.97
C ASN A 435 -10.14 -6.95 -11.39
N ASP A 436 -10.11 -7.84 -12.38
CA ASP A 436 -10.43 -7.55 -13.78
C ASP A 436 -9.59 -6.39 -14.37
N GLY A 437 -8.39 -6.17 -13.84
CA GLY A 437 -7.50 -5.08 -14.27
C GLY A 437 -7.87 -3.69 -13.76
N PHE A 438 -8.64 -3.57 -12.68
CA PHE A 438 -8.94 -2.29 -12.04
C PHE A 438 -8.28 -2.18 -10.68
N GLY A 439 -7.83 -0.96 -10.34
CA GLY A 439 -7.28 -0.72 -9.01
C GLY A 439 -6.74 0.69 -8.81
N THR A 440 -6.10 0.85 -7.66
CA THR A 440 -5.38 2.08 -7.27
C THR A 440 -3.93 1.74 -7.03
N LEU A 441 -3.03 2.47 -7.68
CA LEU A 441 -1.59 2.39 -7.45
C LEU A 441 -1.16 3.50 -6.50
N LEU A 442 -0.50 3.15 -5.40
CA LEU A 442 0.11 4.12 -4.48
C LEU A 442 1.36 4.77 -5.11
N PRO A 443 1.87 5.88 -4.53
CA PRO A 443 3.09 6.53 -5.02
C PRO A 443 4.28 5.56 -5.08
N HIS A 444 4.93 5.48 -6.24
CA HIS A 444 6.07 4.59 -6.51
C HIS A 444 5.81 3.09 -6.29
N GLU A 445 4.55 2.68 -6.19
CA GLU A 445 4.18 1.28 -6.09
C GLU A 445 4.21 0.62 -7.47
N THR A 446 4.60 -0.66 -7.49
CA THR A 446 4.45 -1.55 -8.64
C THR A 446 3.46 -2.66 -8.28
N LEU A 447 2.35 -2.73 -9.00
CA LEU A 447 1.42 -3.87 -8.92
C LEU A 447 1.70 -4.83 -10.06
N ARG A 448 1.61 -6.13 -9.77
CA ARG A 448 1.73 -7.20 -10.76
C ARG A 448 0.34 -7.66 -11.18
N PHE A 449 0.16 -7.81 -12.48
CA PHE A 449 -1.06 -8.32 -13.11
C PHE A 449 -0.73 -9.60 -13.85
N ASP A 450 -1.58 -10.60 -13.68
CA ASP A 450 -1.51 -11.84 -14.41
C ASP A 450 -2.44 -11.74 -15.62
N LEU A 451 -1.83 -11.72 -16.81
CA LEU A 451 -2.53 -11.72 -18.08
C LEU A 451 -2.77 -13.17 -18.49
N ILE A 452 -4.03 -13.57 -18.53
CA ILE A 452 -4.46 -14.93 -18.82
C ILE A 452 -4.97 -14.98 -20.25
N PHE A 453 -4.21 -15.58 -21.15
CA PHE A 453 -4.54 -15.71 -22.57
C PHE A 453 -5.33 -16.99 -22.85
N CYS A 454 -6.55 -16.83 -23.34
CA CYS A 454 -7.54 -17.85 -23.67
C CYS A 454 -7.88 -17.79 -25.17
N PRO A 455 -7.02 -18.32 -26.06
CA PRO A 455 -7.34 -18.32 -27.49
C PRO A 455 -8.54 -19.24 -27.76
N THR A 456 -9.53 -18.75 -28.51
CA THR A 456 -10.73 -19.52 -28.86
C THR A 456 -10.65 -20.16 -30.25
N VAL A 457 -9.71 -19.72 -31.08
CA VAL A 457 -9.56 -20.13 -32.48
C VAL A 457 -8.09 -20.37 -32.80
N ASP A 458 -7.80 -21.36 -33.66
CA ASP A 458 -6.46 -21.57 -34.23
C ASP A 458 -6.10 -20.41 -35.17
N LYS A 459 -5.40 -19.41 -34.63
CA LYS A 459 -5.01 -18.18 -35.31
C LYS A 459 -3.88 -17.46 -34.54
N ASP A 460 -3.08 -16.67 -35.26
CA ASP A 460 -2.20 -15.67 -34.66
C ASP A 460 -2.99 -14.45 -34.13
N TYR A 461 -2.84 -14.19 -32.83
CA TYR A 461 -3.39 -13.04 -32.13
C TYR A 461 -2.31 -11.96 -31.97
N SER A 462 -2.66 -10.74 -32.37
CA SER A 462 -1.87 -9.54 -32.10
C SER A 462 -2.82 -8.39 -31.79
N PHE A 463 -2.70 -7.82 -30.59
CA PHE A 463 -3.56 -6.75 -30.09
C PHE A 463 -2.81 -5.88 -29.07
N GLN A 464 -3.42 -4.78 -28.66
CA GLN A 464 -2.87 -3.88 -27.65
C GLN A 464 -3.84 -3.75 -26.48
N LEU A 465 -3.35 -4.04 -25.27
CA LEU A 465 -4.09 -3.76 -24.04
C LEU A 465 -3.92 -2.28 -23.70
N THR A 466 -5.04 -1.58 -23.43
CA THR A 466 -5.03 -0.17 -23.08
C THR A 466 -5.42 0.01 -21.62
N CYS A 467 -4.45 0.41 -20.80
CA CYS A 467 -4.65 0.83 -19.43
C CYS A 467 -4.91 2.34 -19.42
N LYS A 468 -6.05 2.76 -18.88
CA LYS A 468 -6.40 4.16 -18.70
C LYS A 468 -6.21 4.59 -17.25
N SER A 469 -5.66 5.77 -17.04
CA SER A 469 -5.67 6.42 -15.72
C SER A 469 -6.87 7.34 -15.54
N GLU A 470 -7.16 7.72 -14.29
CA GLU A 470 -8.18 8.72 -13.92
C GLU A 470 -8.01 10.05 -14.70
N PHE A 471 -6.77 10.38 -15.07
CA PHE A 471 -6.43 11.58 -15.82
C PHE A 471 -6.65 11.46 -17.33
N ASN A 472 -7.38 10.43 -17.79
CA ASN A 472 -7.72 10.17 -19.18
C ASN A 472 -6.49 10.06 -20.10
N ARG A 473 -5.44 9.40 -19.59
CA ARG A 473 -4.23 9.05 -20.34
C ARG A 473 -4.25 7.56 -20.66
N ASP A 474 -3.80 7.23 -21.87
CA ASP A 474 -3.77 5.87 -22.37
C ASP A 474 -2.33 5.32 -22.33
N PHE A 475 -2.14 4.22 -21.61
CA PHE A 475 -0.90 3.46 -21.55
C PHE A 475 -1.14 2.13 -22.26
N ARG A 476 -0.36 1.82 -23.29
CA ARG A 476 -0.59 0.67 -24.17
C ARG A 476 0.49 -0.38 -23.98
N LEU A 477 0.07 -1.63 -23.88
CA LEU A 477 0.93 -2.82 -23.82
C LEU A 477 0.67 -3.67 -25.07
N SER A 478 1.72 -4.00 -25.83
CA SER A 478 1.61 -4.85 -27.01
C SER A 478 1.55 -6.31 -26.61
N CYS A 479 0.63 -7.09 -27.18
CA CYS A 479 0.47 -8.50 -26.88
C CYS A 479 0.43 -9.34 -28.16
N ARG A 480 1.11 -10.49 -28.14
CA ARG A 480 1.13 -11.48 -29.22
C ARG A 480 0.97 -12.89 -28.65
N GLY A 481 0.30 -13.76 -29.39
CA GLY A 481 0.23 -15.19 -29.08
C GLY A 481 -0.39 -15.95 -30.25
N THR A 482 -0.19 -17.25 -30.33
CA THR A 482 -0.76 -18.10 -31.39
C THR A 482 -1.64 -19.15 -30.75
N GLY A 483 -2.92 -19.17 -31.12
CA GLY A 483 -3.83 -20.25 -30.77
C GLY A 483 -3.55 -21.46 -31.66
N VAL A 484 -3.35 -22.63 -31.07
CA VAL A 484 -3.13 -23.91 -31.76
C VAL A 484 -4.21 -24.89 -31.33
N HIS A 485 -4.82 -25.59 -32.28
CA HIS A 485 -5.77 -26.65 -32.00
C HIS A 485 -5.00 -27.96 -31.74
N PRO A 486 -5.07 -28.55 -30.52
CA PRO A 486 -4.44 -29.84 -30.26
C PRO A 486 -5.02 -30.95 -31.15
N PRO A 487 -4.22 -31.94 -31.58
CA PRO A 487 -4.67 -33.01 -32.47
C PRO A 487 -5.59 -34.04 -31.79
N LEU A 488 -5.53 -34.16 -30.46
CA LEU A 488 -6.39 -35.05 -29.69
C LEU A 488 -7.44 -34.25 -28.91
N GLU A 489 -8.65 -34.78 -28.83
CA GLU A 489 -9.77 -34.19 -28.08
C GLU A 489 -10.33 -35.19 -27.07
N LEU A 490 -10.58 -34.73 -25.85
CA LEU A 490 -11.28 -35.49 -24.80
C LEU A 490 -12.78 -35.22 -24.91
N SER A 491 -13.63 -36.24 -24.79
CA SER A 491 -15.09 -36.05 -24.78
C SER A 491 -15.58 -35.18 -23.63
N HIS A 492 -14.87 -35.22 -22.50
CA HIS A 492 -15.12 -34.36 -21.35
C HIS A 492 -13.78 -33.94 -20.75
N SER A 493 -13.58 -32.65 -20.57
CA SER A 493 -12.43 -32.10 -19.84
C SER A 493 -12.61 -32.15 -18.31
N LEU A 494 -13.85 -32.34 -17.85
CA LEU A 494 -14.22 -32.51 -16.44
C LEU A 494 -15.02 -33.81 -16.24
N VAL A 495 -14.55 -34.66 -15.35
CA VAL A 495 -15.30 -35.82 -14.86
C VAL A 495 -15.72 -35.58 -13.41
N GLN A 496 -17.03 -35.46 -13.22
CA GLN A 496 -17.62 -35.37 -11.90
C GLN A 496 -18.06 -36.77 -11.44
N PHE A 497 -17.35 -37.34 -10.48
CA PHE A 497 -17.79 -38.56 -9.83
C PHE A 497 -18.93 -38.24 -8.85
N GLY A 498 -19.87 -39.18 -8.71
CA GLY A 498 -20.88 -39.10 -7.66
C GLY A 498 -20.26 -39.28 -6.27
N ASP A 499 -21.02 -38.93 -5.23
CA ASP A 499 -20.65 -39.12 -3.83
C ASP A 499 -20.20 -40.57 -3.58
N THR A 500 -18.91 -40.76 -3.35
CA THR A 500 -18.30 -42.10 -3.21
C THR A 500 -17.91 -42.35 -1.76
N ALA A 501 -18.44 -43.42 -1.18
CA ALA A 501 -18.15 -43.79 0.21
C ALA A 501 -16.68 -44.21 0.39
N VAL A 502 -16.08 -43.89 1.54
CA VAL A 502 -14.72 -44.37 1.87
C VAL A 502 -14.70 -45.90 1.90
N GLY A 503 -13.88 -46.51 1.04
CA GLY A 503 -13.75 -47.95 0.80
C GLY A 503 -14.50 -48.46 -0.43
N ASP A 504 -15.24 -47.60 -1.14
CA ASP A 504 -15.98 -47.92 -2.37
C ASP A 504 -15.23 -47.42 -3.62
N CYS A 505 -15.66 -47.89 -4.80
CA CYS A 505 -15.10 -47.53 -6.09
C CYS A 505 -16.16 -46.91 -6.99
N SER A 506 -15.88 -45.73 -7.53
CA SER A 506 -16.69 -45.11 -8.57
C SER A 506 -15.92 -45.10 -9.89
N SER A 507 -16.60 -45.30 -11.02
CA SER A 507 -15.95 -45.33 -12.32
C SER A 507 -16.74 -44.60 -13.39
N SER A 508 -16.04 -43.87 -14.25
CA SER A 508 -16.57 -43.13 -15.38
C SER A 508 -15.78 -43.45 -16.64
N VAL A 509 -16.41 -43.25 -17.81
CA VAL A 509 -15.82 -43.57 -19.11
C VAL A 509 -15.62 -42.28 -19.90
N LEU A 510 -14.41 -42.12 -20.42
CA LEU A 510 -13.97 -41.01 -21.27
C LEU A 510 -13.65 -41.54 -22.67
N PHE A 511 -13.90 -40.72 -23.68
CA PHE A 511 -13.50 -41.01 -25.05
C PHE A 511 -12.39 -40.04 -25.44
N LEU A 512 -11.30 -40.57 -25.96
CA LEU A 512 -10.20 -39.79 -26.53
C LEU A 512 -10.23 -39.98 -28.04
N THR A 513 -10.37 -38.89 -28.78
CA THR A 513 -10.57 -38.89 -30.23
C THR A 513 -9.40 -38.18 -30.92
N ASN A 514 -8.89 -38.75 -32.02
CA ASN A 514 -7.87 -38.12 -32.85
C ASN A 514 -8.54 -37.43 -34.05
N HIS A 515 -8.69 -36.10 -33.97
CA HIS A 515 -9.37 -35.31 -34.98
C HIS A 515 -8.42 -34.91 -36.11
N GLU A 516 -8.94 -34.85 -37.35
CA GLU A 516 -8.17 -34.33 -38.49
C GLU A 516 -8.03 -32.80 -38.37
N VAL A 517 -6.78 -32.31 -38.32
CA VAL A 517 -6.51 -30.87 -38.34
C VAL A 517 -6.89 -30.32 -39.72
N THR A 518 -8.03 -29.64 -39.81
CA THR A 518 -8.49 -28.98 -41.04
C THR A 518 -7.64 -27.75 -41.37
N LYS A 519 -6.57 -27.93 -42.15
CA LYS A 519 -6.00 -26.88 -43.00
C LYS A 519 -5.66 -27.43 -44.40
N GLY A 520 -6.69 -27.72 -45.20
CA GLY A 520 -6.67 -27.66 -46.67
C GLY A 520 -5.62 -28.46 -47.46
N LYS A 521 -4.79 -29.29 -46.82
CA LYS A 521 -3.85 -30.22 -47.46
C LYS A 521 -4.07 -31.61 -46.88
N VAL A 522 -4.46 -32.52 -47.76
CA VAL A 522 -4.57 -33.95 -47.49
C VAL A 522 -3.16 -34.51 -47.30
N THR A 523 -2.67 -34.48 -46.06
CA THR A 523 -1.59 -35.36 -45.62
C THR A 523 -2.19 -36.36 -44.63
N PRO A 524 -1.84 -37.66 -44.71
CA PRO A 524 -2.36 -38.65 -43.78
C PRO A 524 -2.01 -38.24 -42.35
N VAL A 525 -3.02 -38.10 -41.50
CA VAL A 525 -2.82 -37.77 -40.08
C VAL A 525 -1.97 -38.89 -39.46
N PRO A 526 -0.86 -38.58 -38.78
CA PRO A 526 -0.04 -39.61 -38.16
C PRO A 526 -0.73 -40.15 -36.90
N PRO A 527 -0.51 -41.43 -36.55
CA PRO A 527 -0.98 -41.96 -35.27
C PRO A 527 -0.29 -41.22 -34.12
N ARG A 528 -1.05 -40.95 -33.05
CA ARG A 528 -0.58 -40.21 -31.86
C ARG A 528 -0.43 -41.15 -30.67
N LEU A 529 0.62 -40.95 -29.88
CA LEU A 529 0.75 -41.56 -28.56
C LEU A 529 0.17 -40.62 -27.51
N PHE A 530 -0.52 -41.19 -26.53
CA PHE A 530 -0.98 -40.47 -25.35
C PHE A 530 -0.53 -41.19 -24.07
N SER A 531 -0.31 -40.44 -23.01
CA SER A 531 -0.01 -40.97 -21.67
C SER A 531 -0.56 -40.06 -20.57
N PHE A 532 -1.43 -40.60 -19.73
CA PHE A 532 -1.94 -39.96 -18.52
C PHE A 532 -0.92 -40.11 -17.39
N ALA A 533 -0.44 -39.00 -16.86
CA ALA A 533 0.43 -39.00 -15.69
C ALA A 533 -0.38 -38.71 -14.42
N LEU A 534 -0.65 -39.76 -13.65
CA LEU A 534 -1.32 -39.67 -12.36
C LEU A 534 -0.32 -39.24 -11.27
N PRO A 535 -0.71 -38.38 -10.31
CA PRO A 535 0.17 -38.03 -9.19
C PRO A 535 0.43 -39.26 -8.29
N GLY A 536 1.66 -39.38 -7.76
CA GLY A 536 2.16 -40.60 -7.10
C GLY A 536 1.40 -41.10 -5.87
N ASP A 537 0.62 -40.23 -5.22
CA ASP A 537 -0.17 -40.53 -4.01
C ASP A 537 -1.68 -40.56 -4.26
N CYS A 538 -2.11 -40.73 -5.52
CA CYS A 538 -3.53 -40.65 -5.88
C CYS A 538 -4.21 -42.02 -5.93
N GLU A 539 -5.40 -42.06 -5.34
CA GLU A 539 -6.35 -43.17 -5.30
C GLU A 539 -7.14 -43.36 -6.62
N ILE A 540 -6.64 -42.75 -7.70
CA ILE A 540 -7.25 -42.72 -9.03
C ILE A 540 -6.50 -43.70 -9.93
N SER A 541 -7.23 -44.49 -10.69
CA SER A 541 -6.69 -45.34 -11.75
C SER A 541 -7.34 -45.01 -13.08
N ILE A 542 -6.53 -44.89 -14.12
CA ILE A 542 -6.98 -44.67 -15.50
C ILE A 542 -6.49 -45.85 -16.33
N SER A 543 -7.41 -46.54 -17.02
CA SER A 543 -7.08 -47.70 -17.85
C SER A 543 -7.72 -47.59 -19.25
N PRO A 544 -6.93 -47.65 -20.34
CA PRO A 544 -5.47 -47.66 -20.34
C PRO A 544 -4.87 -46.29 -20.00
N ALA A 545 -3.78 -46.27 -19.24
CA ALA A 545 -3.07 -45.03 -18.89
C ALA A 545 -2.24 -44.47 -20.05
N ALA A 546 -1.81 -45.32 -20.98
CA ALA A 546 -1.11 -44.91 -22.19
C ALA A 546 -1.56 -45.77 -23.37
N GLY A 547 -1.50 -45.21 -24.58
CA GLY A 547 -1.94 -45.91 -25.78
C GLY A 547 -1.58 -45.20 -27.07
N ARG A 548 -1.85 -45.87 -28.19
CA ARG A 548 -1.69 -45.36 -29.56
C ARG A 548 -3.05 -45.21 -30.20
N LEU A 549 -3.33 -44.04 -30.76
CA LEU A 549 -4.58 -43.69 -31.43
C LEU A 549 -4.34 -43.45 -32.93
N GLN A 550 -5.02 -44.22 -33.77
CA GLN A 550 -5.05 -43.96 -35.22
C GLN A 550 -5.95 -42.75 -35.54
N PRO A 551 -5.79 -42.14 -36.71
CA PRO A 551 -6.69 -41.07 -37.16
C PRO A 551 -8.14 -41.53 -37.26
N GLY A 552 -9.07 -40.75 -36.72
CA GLY A 552 -10.51 -41.05 -36.77
C GLY A 552 -10.97 -42.21 -35.86
N GLU A 553 -10.06 -42.87 -35.15
CA GLU A 553 -10.40 -43.81 -34.09
C GLU A 553 -10.69 -43.07 -32.77
N TYR A 554 -11.59 -43.64 -31.98
CA TYR A 554 -11.85 -43.24 -30.60
C TYR A 554 -11.37 -44.35 -29.66
N HIS A 555 -10.70 -43.99 -28.59
CA HIS A 555 -10.30 -44.93 -27.55
C HIS A 555 -11.15 -44.73 -26.30
N LEU A 556 -11.61 -45.85 -25.73
CA LEU A 556 -12.38 -45.90 -24.50
C LEU A 556 -11.43 -45.96 -23.31
N THR A 557 -11.36 -44.89 -22.53
CA THR A 557 -10.57 -44.84 -21.32
C THR A 557 -11.49 -44.86 -20.11
N LYS A 558 -11.35 -45.88 -19.25
CA LYS A 558 -12.10 -45.97 -18.00
C LYS A 558 -11.26 -45.35 -16.88
N GLY A 559 -11.78 -44.29 -16.28
CA GLY A 559 -11.27 -43.72 -15.03
C GLY A 559 -12.04 -44.32 -13.86
N SER A 560 -11.34 -44.91 -12.90
CA SER A 560 -11.91 -45.34 -11.62
C SER A 560 -11.23 -44.62 -10.47
N VAL A 561 -12.00 -44.30 -9.44
CA VAL A 561 -11.54 -43.69 -8.21
C VAL A 561 -11.91 -44.63 -7.08
N LEU A 562 -10.89 -45.10 -6.36
CA LEU A 562 -11.04 -45.94 -5.17
C LEU A 562 -10.86 -45.06 -3.95
N MET A 563 -11.93 -44.60 -3.31
CA MET A 563 -11.78 -43.69 -2.17
C MET A 563 -11.22 -44.45 -0.96
N GLY A 564 -9.92 -44.43 -0.76
CA GLY A 564 -9.29 -44.78 0.49
C GLY A 564 -9.44 -43.66 1.51
N SER A 565 -9.07 -43.92 2.75
CA SER A 565 -9.10 -42.89 3.80
C SER A 565 -8.00 -41.86 3.52
N GLY A 566 -8.30 -40.88 2.69
CA GLY A 566 -7.36 -39.85 2.27
C GLY A 566 -6.81 -39.02 3.44
N ARG A 567 -5.54 -39.24 3.75
CA ARG A 567 -4.47 -38.26 4.06
C ARG A 567 -3.18 -39.05 4.26
N GLY A 568 -2.21 -38.85 3.36
CA GLY A 568 -0.92 -39.52 3.30
C GLY A 568 -0.01 -39.41 4.54
N GLU A 569 -0.46 -38.81 5.64
CA GLU A 569 0.29 -38.77 6.91
C GLU A 569 -0.36 -39.57 8.05
N PHE A 570 -1.64 -39.94 7.96
CA PHE A 570 -2.31 -40.72 9.02
C PHE A 570 -2.28 -42.23 8.75
N VAL A 571 -2.24 -42.66 7.50
CA VAL A 571 -2.29 -44.08 7.15
C VAL A 571 -0.91 -44.74 7.23
N HIS A 572 0.17 -44.02 6.93
CA HIS A 572 1.53 -44.53 7.11
C HIS A 572 1.91 -44.74 8.58
N TRP A 573 1.30 -43.99 9.51
CA TRP A 573 1.53 -44.21 10.93
C TRP A 573 0.72 -45.38 11.50
N PHE A 574 -0.48 -45.64 10.98
CA PHE A 574 -1.36 -46.72 11.46
C PHE A 574 -1.16 -48.08 10.77
N ASN A 575 -0.79 -48.12 9.49
CA ASN A 575 -0.57 -49.39 8.76
C ASN A 575 0.80 -50.04 9.02
N SER A 576 1.71 -49.36 9.74
CA SER A 576 3.02 -49.91 10.12
C SER A 576 3.01 -50.62 11.47
N PHE A 577 1.90 -50.61 12.21
CA PHE A 577 1.77 -51.32 13.48
C PHE A 577 0.88 -52.57 13.33
N PRO A 578 1.40 -53.77 13.62
CA PRO A 578 0.62 -55.01 13.62
C PRO A 578 -0.23 -55.14 14.90
N LEU A 579 -0.94 -54.08 15.29
CA LEU A 579 -1.82 -54.13 16.46
C LEU A 579 -3.21 -54.60 16.02
N ARG A 580 -3.36 -55.92 15.94
CA ARG A 580 -4.64 -56.67 15.83
C ARG A 580 -5.48 -56.54 17.12
N SER A 581 -5.66 -55.32 17.63
CA SER A 581 -6.36 -55.03 18.88
C SER A 581 -7.77 -54.52 18.60
N TRP A 582 -8.73 -54.89 19.44
CA TRP A 582 -10.10 -54.36 19.40
C TRP A 582 -10.16 -52.82 19.47
N LEU A 583 -9.17 -52.18 20.12
CA LEU A 583 -9.01 -50.72 20.18
C LEU A 583 -8.76 -50.08 18.80
N TYR A 584 -8.06 -50.77 17.90
CA TYR A 584 -7.79 -50.28 16.54
C TYR A 584 -9.09 -50.21 15.74
N GLU A 585 -9.94 -51.24 15.84
CA GLU A 585 -11.22 -51.27 15.15
C GLU A 585 -12.23 -50.27 15.73
N GLU A 586 -12.21 -50.04 17.04
CA GLU A 586 -13.02 -48.98 17.65
C GLU A 586 -12.57 -47.59 17.22
N ALA A 587 -11.26 -47.32 17.19
CA ALA A 587 -10.72 -46.05 16.70
C ALA A 587 -11.07 -45.83 15.21
N ARG A 588 -10.88 -46.85 14.36
CA ARG A 588 -11.21 -46.83 12.94
C ARG A 588 -12.71 -46.62 12.71
N THR A 589 -13.57 -47.33 13.43
CA THR A 589 -15.03 -47.18 13.35
C THR A 589 -15.45 -45.78 13.82
N THR A 590 -14.86 -45.27 14.90
CA THR A 590 -15.15 -43.92 15.43
C THR A 590 -14.74 -42.83 14.45
N LEU A 591 -13.59 -42.97 13.78
CA LEU A 591 -13.12 -42.04 12.76
C LEU A 591 -14.03 -42.04 11.53
N LEU A 592 -14.46 -43.22 11.05
CA LEU A 592 -15.42 -43.33 9.95
C LEU A 592 -16.79 -42.74 10.33
N CYS A 593 -17.25 -42.96 11.57
CA CYS A 593 -18.49 -42.35 12.08
C CYS A 593 -18.47 -40.82 12.12
N HIS A 594 -17.29 -40.20 12.28
CA HIS A 594 -17.13 -38.74 12.33
C HIS A 594 -16.51 -38.17 11.05
N PHE A 595 -16.35 -38.97 10.00
CA PHE A 595 -15.74 -38.52 8.76
C PHE A 595 -16.55 -37.35 8.17
N PRO A 596 -15.94 -36.15 8.01
CA PRO A 596 -16.54 -35.04 7.30
C PRO A 596 -16.42 -35.29 5.80
N GLN A 597 -17.45 -34.94 5.03
CA GLN A 597 -17.39 -35.02 3.57
C GLN A 597 -16.16 -34.24 3.08
N CYS A 598 -15.33 -34.88 2.26
CA CYS A 598 -14.17 -34.24 1.65
C CYS A 598 -14.34 -34.17 0.14
N PHE A 599 -13.89 -33.07 -0.43
CA PHE A 599 -13.94 -32.83 -1.87
C PHE A 599 -12.50 -32.73 -2.35
N ASN A 600 -12.06 -33.71 -3.14
CA ASN A 600 -10.75 -33.70 -3.76
C ASN A 600 -10.89 -33.37 -5.24
N GLU A 601 -10.10 -32.42 -5.69
CA GLU A 601 -9.96 -32.05 -7.09
C GLU A 601 -8.58 -32.49 -7.59
N TYR A 602 -8.56 -33.24 -8.68
CA TYR A 602 -7.33 -33.69 -9.31
C TYR A 602 -7.26 -33.18 -10.75
N ILE A 603 -6.10 -32.70 -11.15
CA ILE A 603 -5.80 -32.29 -12.53
C ILE A 603 -4.75 -33.27 -13.06
N VAL A 604 -5.15 -34.11 -14.02
CA VAL A 604 -4.31 -35.16 -14.60
C VAL A 604 -3.86 -34.73 -15.99
N PRO A 605 -2.56 -34.46 -16.21
CA PRO A 605 -2.04 -34.21 -17.55
C PRO A 605 -2.03 -35.51 -18.38
N CYS A 606 -2.50 -35.39 -19.61
CA CYS A 606 -2.43 -36.36 -20.68
C CYS A 606 -1.44 -35.84 -21.72
N PHE A 607 -0.21 -36.33 -21.67
CA PHE A 607 0.84 -35.96 -22.61
C PHE A 607 0.57 -36.56 -23.98
N VAL A 608 0.77 -35.77 -25.04
CA VAL A 608 0.52 -36.17 -26.43
C VAL A 608 1.79 -35.97 -27.25
N SER A 609 2.13 -36.93 -28.11
CA SER A 609 3.34 -36.88 -28.95
C SER A 609 3.21 -35.93 -30.16
N ASP A 610 4.29 -35.22 -30.51
CA ASP A 610 4.34 -34.28 -31.65
C ASP A 610 4.45 -34.94 -33.05
N GLY A 611 4.70 -36.25 -33.13
CA GLY A 611 4.83 -36.95 -34.43
C GLY A 611 4.64 -38.48 -34.39
N ILE A 612 4.96 -39.11 -35.53
CA ILE A 612 4.87 -40.56 -35.76
C ILE A 612 5.75 -41.28 -34.74
N PRO A 613 5.19 -42.18 -33.92
CA PRO A 613 5.99 -42.96 -32.97
C PRO A 613 6.98 -43.87 -33.72
N PRO A 614 8.23 -44.01 -33.23
CA PRO A 614 9.19 -44.94 -33.83
C PRO A 614 8.62 -46.36 -33.85
N GLU A 615 8.81 -47.08 -34.96
CA GLU A 615 8.32 -48.47 -35.09
C GLU A 615 9.13 -49.48 -34.26
N GLU A 616 10.31 -49.09 -33.75
CA GLU A 616 11.22 -49.95 -33.00
C GLU A 616 11.78 -49.21 -31.77
N ASP A 617 11.19 -49.48 -30.60
CA ASP A 617 11.74 -49.48 -29.22
C ASP A 617 10.69 -49.05 -28.19
N LEU A 618 10.27 -49.99 -27.33
CA LEU A 618 9.23 -49.83 -26.30
C LEU A 618 9.78 -49.34 -24.95
N GLN A 619 10.89 -48.61 -24.90
CA GLN A 619 11.52 -48.22 -23.63
C GLN A 619 11.90 -46.74 -23.47
N GLU A 620 11.83 -45.91 -24.52
CA GLU A 620 11.94 -44.45 -24.37
C GLU A 620 10.63 -43.75 -24.74
N PRO A 621 10.05 -42.91 -23.86
CA PRO A 621 8.86 -42.15 -24.20
C PRO A 621 9.19 -41.14 -25.32
N PRO A 622 8.29 -40.93 -26.30
CA PRO A 622 8.50 -39.91 -27.33
C PRO A 622 8.61 -38.52 -26.68
N PRO A 623 9.23 -37.53 -27.37
CA PRO A 623 9.17 -36.15 -26.91
C PRO A 623 7.70 -35.71 -26.80
N TRP A 624 7.27 -35.45 -25.58
CA TRP A 624 5.92 -34.99 -25.26
C TRP A 624 5.79 -33.51 -25.63
N SER A 625 4.69 -33.18 -26.30
CA SER A 625 4.38 -31.80 -26.64
C SER A 625 3.78 -31.08 -25.44
N HIS A 626 4.40 -29.99 -25.00
CA HIS A 626 3.79 -29.13 -24.00
C HIS A 626 2.50 -28.46 -24.52
N ILE A 627 2.40 -28.23 -25.83
CA ILE A 627 1.26 -27.54 -26.47
C ILE A 627 0.08 -28.49 -26.68
N ASN A 628 0.36 -29.76 -27.05
CA ASN A 628 -0.69 -30.77 -27.25
C ASN A 628 -1.09 -31.52 -25.97
N THR A 629 -0.51 -31.18 -24.83
CA THR A 629 -0.88 -31.80 -23.54
C THR A 629 -2.31 -31.40 -23.18
N LEU A 630 -3.16 -32.40 -22.94
CA LEU A 630 -4.51 -32.20 -22.45
C LEU A 630 -4.51 -32.34 -20.93
N TYR A 631 -5.37 -31.62 -20.24
CA TYR A 631 -5.58 -31.75 -18.80
C TYR A 631 -7.00 -32.22 -18.52
N LEU A 632 -7.11 -33.33 -17.81
CA LEU A 632 -8.35 -33.90 -17.34
C LEU A 632 -8.59 -33.48 -15.88
N LYS A 633 -9.67 -32.77 -15.64
CA LYS A 633 -10.10 -32.38 -14.29
C LYS A 633 -11.04 -33.45 -13.72
N MET A 634 -10.78 -33.91 -12.50
CA MET A 634 -11.56 -34.97 -11.84
C MET A 634 -12.04 -34.48 -10.48
N TRP A 635 -13.36 -34.46 -10.29
CA TRP A 635 -13.99 -34.12 -9.02
C TRP A 635 -14.39 -35.38 -8.27
N CYS A 636 -13.75 -35.60 -7.12
CA CYS A 636 -13.86 -36.82 -6.34
C CYS A 636 -14.41 -36.49 -4.94
N PRO A 637 -15.73 -36.43 -4.76
CA PRO A 637 -16.35 -36.27 -3.44
C PRO A 637 -16.29 -37.58 -2.65
N ALA A 638 -15.63 -37.57 -1.49
CA ALA A 638 -15.67 -38.67 -0.53
C ALA A 638 -16.72 -38.39 0.55
N VAL A 639 -17.61 -39.35 0.74
CA VAL A 639 -18.65 -39.30 1.78
C VAL A 639 -18.45 -40.41 2.81
N ARG A 640 -19.10 -40.23 3.96
CA ARG A 640 -19.11 -41.23 5.03
C ARG A 640 -19.71 -42.55 4.51
N PRO A 641 -19.05 -43.71 4.75
CA PRO A 641 -19.63 -44.99 4.35
C PRO A 641 -20.84 -45.33 5.22
N PRO A 642 -21.95 -45.84 4.64
CA PRO A 642 -23.11 -46.28 5.42
C PRO A 642 -22.87 -47.59 6.17
N LEU A 643 -21.96 -48.43 5.68
CA LEU A 643 -21.65 -49.76 6.23
C LEU A 643 -20.17 -49.91 6.53
N VAL A 644 -19.86 -50.48 7.69
CA VAL A 644 -18.49 -50.79 8.11
C VAL A 644 -18.38 -52.24 8.56
N VAL A 645 -17.28 -52.90 8.20
CA VAL A 645 -16.89 -54.22 8.72
C VAL A 645 -16.29 -54.04 10.11
N THR A 646 -16.88 -54.70 11.10
CA THR A 646 -16.46 -54.64 12.52
C THR A 646 -15.76 -55.91 13.01
N SER A 647 -15.76 -56.97 12.19
CA SER A 647 -14.95 -58.16 12.45
C SER A 647 -13.48 -57.91 12.10
N ASN A 648 -12.56 -58.51 12.86
CA ASN A 648 -11.10 -58.43 12.66
C ASN A 648 -10.65 -59.13 11.36
N ILE A 649 -11.04 -58.57 10.23
CA ILE A 649 -10.83 -59.08 8.88
C ILE A 649 -10.15 -57.97 8.07
N PRO A 650 -8.84 -58.07 7.81
CA PRO A 650 -8.11 -57.05 7.08
C PRO A 650 -8.58 -56.98 5.63
N HIS A 651 -8.69 -55.75 5.09
CA HIS A 651 -8.99 -55.47 3.68
C HIS A 651 -10.29 -56.11 3.12
N ASN A 652 -11.26 -56.44 3.98
CA ASN A 652 -12.48 -57.15 3.58
C ASN A 652 -12.21 -58.52 2.90
N ILE A 653 -11.06 -59.15 3.22
CA ILE A 653 -10.67 -60.46 2.68
C ILE A 653 -10.96 -61.55 3.72
N VAL A 654 -11.91 -62.43 3.41
CA VAL A 654 -12.21 -63.62 4.21
C VAL A 654 -11.42 -64.79 3.66
N ASP A 655 -10.25 -65.03 4.25
CA ASP A 655 -9.44 -66.21 3.97
C ASP A 655 -10.01 -67.40 4.74
N PHE A 656 -10.26 -68.53 4.09
CA PHE A 656 -10.63 -69.82 4.70
C PHE A 656 -9.42 -70.72 4.97
N ASP A 657 -8.23 -70.23 4.66
CA ASP A 657 -6.96 -70.93 4.75
C ASP A 657 -7.01 -72.22 3.89
N ARG A 658 -6.35 -73.28 4.38
CA ARG A 658 -6.34 -74.59 3.75
C ARG A 658 -7.42 -75.47 4.35
N VAL A 659 -8.28 -76.02 3.49
CA VAL A 659 -9.41 -76.87 3.89
C VAL A 659 -9.34 -78.20 3.15
N ILE A 660 -9.60 -79.30 3.87
CA ILE A 660 -9.61 -80.64 3.31
C ILE A 660 -10.74 -80.76 2.27
N VAL A 661 -10.43 -81.30 1.09
CA VAL A 661 -11.42 -81.51 0.01
C VAL A 661 -12.62 -82.32 0.55
N GLY A 662 -13.82 -81.77 0.38
CA GLY A 662 -15.07 -82.36 0.86
C GLY A 662 -15.54 -81.91 2.25
N GLU A 663 -14.66 -81.34 3.08
CA GLU A 663 -15.02 -80.75 4.37
C GLU A 663 -15.62 -79.35 4.22
N LYS A 664 -16.48 -78.96 5.18
CA LYS A 664 -17.13 -77.65 5.20
C LYS A 664 -16.62 -76.83 6.38
N VAL A 665 -15.96 -75.71 6.09
CA VAL A 665 -15.53 -74.73 7.09
C VAL A 665 -16.41 -73.49 7.03
N ILE A 666 -16.77 -72.94 8.20
CA ILE A 666 -17.63 -71.76 8.32
C ILE A 666 -16.85 -70.63 8.99
N LYS A 667 -16.79 -69.45 8.35
CA LYS A 667 -16.26 -68.22 8.93
C LYS A 667 -17.36 -67.17 9.05
N ARG A 668 -17.23 -66.30 10.06
CA ARG A 668 -18.23 -65.26 10.39
C ARG A 668 -17.63 -63.88 10.22
N MET A 669 -18.33 -63.01 9.52
CA MET A 669 -17.94 -61.61 9.29
C MET A 669 -19.06 -60.71 9.77
N THR A 670 -18.75 -59.68 10.56
CA THR A 670 -19.79 -58.79 11.12
C THR A 670 -19.71 -57.41 10.49
N ILE A 671 -20.85 -56.94 9.99
CA ILE A 671 -21.04 -55.60 9.41
C ILE A 671 -21.95 -54.78 10.32
N GLN A 672 -21.77 -53.47 10.34
CA GLN A 672 -22.54 -52.53 11.15
C GLN A 672 -23.03 -51.36 10.29
N ASN A 673 -24.31 -50.98 10.48
CA ASN A 673 -24.83 -49.73 9.96
C ASN A 673 -24.36 -48.56 10.85
N ILE A 674 -23.65 -47.61 10.27
CA ILE A 674 -23.17 -46.40 10.95
C ILE A 674 -23.89 -45.12 10.51
N CYS A 675 -24.86 -45.23 9.62
CA CYS A 675 -25.77 -44.14 9.22
C CYS A 675 -26.91 -43.94 10.22
N GLN A 676 -27.56 -42.77 10.11
CA GLN A 676 -28.78 -42.44 10.86
C GLN A 676 -30.06 -43.03 10.24
N ASP A 677 -29.96 -43.58 9.03
CA ASP A 677 -31.06 -44.23 8.30
C ASP A 677 -30.98 -45.75 8.38
N SER A 678 -32.11 -46.43 8.15
CA SER A 678 -32.16 -47.89 8.03
C SER A 678 -31.68 -48.36 6.66
N LEU A 679 -30.78 -49.35 6.62
CA LEU A 679 -30.19 -49.88 5.39
C LEU A 679 -30.79 -51.24 5.02
N ASP A 680 -31.36 -51.33 3.83
CA ASP A 680 -31.75 -52.60 3.23
C ASP A 680 -30.59 -53.21 2.44
N LEU A 681 -30.13 -54.38 2.88
CA LEU A 681 -28.97 -55.06 2.31
C LEU A 681 -29.36 -56.13 1.30
N ARG A 682 -28.61 -56.21 0.20
CA ARG A 682 -28.69 -57.28 -0.81
C ARG A 682 -27.30 -57.82 -1.10
N SER A 683 -27.17 -59.10 -1.44
CA SER A 683 -25.89 -59.69 -1.84
C SER A 683 -25.91 -59.98 -3.32
N SER A 684 -24.74 -59.90 -3.96
CA SER A 684 -24.53 -60.54 -5.24
C SER A 684 -24.73 -62.06 -5.12
N LEU A 685 -25.00 -62.70 -6.25
CA LEU A 685 -25.04 -64.15 -6.33
C LEU A 685 -23.60 -64.66 -6.36
N LEU A 686 -23.27 -65.54 -5.41
CA LEU A 686 -22.11 -66.41 -5.53
C LEU A 686 -22.38 -67.47 -6.59
N ASP A 687 -21.33 -68.04 -7.19
CA ASP A 687 -21.42 -69.14 -8.15
C ASP A 687 -22.23 -70.28 -7.54
N LEU A 688 -23.33 -70.64 -8.20
CA LEU A 688 -24.27 -71.68 -7.74
C LEU A 688 -23.61 -73.06 -7.65
N ASN A 689 -22.56 -73.29 -8.44
CA ASN A 689 -21.73 -74.51 -8.40
C ASN A 689 -20.37 -74.28 -7.71
N GLY A 690 -20.19 -73.09 -7.11
CA GLY A 690 -18.98 -72.68 -6.43
C GLY A 690 -18.76 -73.37 -5.09
N SER A 691 -17.53 -73.28 -4.58
CA SER A 691 -17.16 -73.83 -3.27
C SER A 691 -17.52 -72.89 -2.10
N PHE A 692 -17.94 -71.66 -2.38
CA PHE A 692 -18.37 -70.69 -1.38
C PHE A 692 -19.90 -70.59 -1.30
N SER A 693 -20.44 -70.40 -0.10
CA SER A 693 -21.88 -70.18 0.11
C SER A 693 -22.15 -69.25 1.27
N LEU A 694 -23.13 -68.35 1.11
CA LEU A 694 -23.66 -67.50 2.18
C LEU A 694 -24.84 -68.22 2.83
N LEU A 695 -24.69 -68.62 4.10
CA LEU A 695 -25.66 -69.48 4.79
C LEU A 695 -26.84 -68.74 5.40
N ASN A 696 -26.79 -67.41 5.49
CA ASN A 696 -27.83 -66.60 6.12
C ASN A 696 -28.30 -65.47 5.19
N ALA A 697 -29.60 -65.15 5.29
CA ALA A 697 -30.18 -64.01 4.58
C ALA A 697 -29.74 -62.68 5.21
N LEU A 698 -29.51 -61.71 4.34
CA LEU A 698 -29.30 -60.31 4.73
C LEU A 698 -30.60 -59.70 5.23
N ARG A 699 -30.52 -58.86 6.26
CA ARG A 699 -31.68 -58.18 6.87
C ARG A 699 -31.49 -56.68 6.84
N CYS A 700 -32.60 -55.94 6.91
CA CYS A 700 -32.61 -54.50 7.15
C CYS A 700 -31.85 -54.19 8.45
N LEU A 701 -30.94 -53.21 8.41
CA LEU A 701 -30.17 -52.75 9.56
C LEU A 701 -30.58 -51.37 9.99
N LYS A 702 -31.06 -51.25 11.23
CA LYS A 702 -31.30 -49.96 11.88
C LYS A 702 -29.97 -49.27 12.22
N PRO A 703 -29.99 -47.94 12.46
CA PRO A 703 -28.81 -47.19 12.91
C PRO A 703 -28.11 -47.87 14.09
N GLY A 704 -26.81 -48.11 13.98
CA GLY A 704 -25.99 -48.78 15.00
C GLY A 704 -26.14 -50.31 15.07
N GLN A 705 -27.06 -50.92 14.31
CA GLN A 705 -27.29 -52.36 14.34
C GLN A 705 -26.19 -53.13 13.60
N LYS A 706 -25.78 -54.26 14.18
CA LYS A 706 -24.81 -55.20 13.59
C LYS A 706 -25.51 -56.40 12.95
N HIS A 707 -24.94 -56.92 11.87
CA HIS A 707 -25.33 -58.17 11.22
C HIS A 707 -24.12 -59.04 10.95
N THR A 708 -24.24 -60.35 11.18
CA THR A 708 -23.13 -61.29 10.96
C THR A 708 -23.42 -62.14 9.73
N LEU A 709 -22.60 -62.00 8.69
CA LEU A 709 -22.53 -62.88 7.53
C LEU A 709 -21.89 -64.21 7.94
N VAL A 710 -22.56 -65.31 7.60
CA VAL A 710 -22.12 -66.68 7.86
C VAL A 710 -21.72 -67.30 6.53
N LEU A 711 -20.42 -67.30 6.28
CA LEU A 711 -19.82 -67.72 5.02
C LEU A 711 -19.27 -69.14 5.19
N ALA A 712 -19.53 -70.01 4.22
CA ALA A 712 -19.04 -71.38 4.23
C ALA A 712 -18.20 -71.68 2.99
N PHE A 713 -17.12 -72.42 3.19
CA PHE A 713 -16.25 -72.91 2.14
C PHE A 713 -16.20 -74.44 2.19
N ARG A 714 -16.46 -75.08 1.04
CA ARG A 714 -16.39 -76.52 0.84
C ARG A 714 -15.68 -76.84 -0.47
N PRO A 715 -14.34 -77.02 -0.46
CA PRO A 715 -13.60 -77.28 -1.68
C PRO A 715 -13.97 -78.64 -2.27
N SER A 716 -14.19 -78.66 -3.59
CA SER A 716 -14.47 -79.89 -4.35
C SER A 716 -13.22 -80.53 -4.95
N GLN A 717 -12.15 -79.75 -5.14
CA GLN A 717 -10.89 -80.17 -5.77
C GLN A 717 -9.68 -79.48 -5.10
N GLU A 718 -8.49 -79.99 -5.37
CA GLU A 718 -7.22 -79.40 -4.93
C GLU A 718 -6.86 -78.17 -5.79
N LYS A 719 -7.40 -77.00 -5.44
CA LYS A 719 -7.17 -75.73 -6.15
C LYS A 719 -7.32 -74.55 -5.18
N LYS A 720 -6.72 -73.41 -5.55
CA LYS A 720 -7.01 -72.10 -4.95
C LYS A 720 -8.31 -71.51 -5.52
N TYR A 721 -9.24 -71.20 -4.63
CA TYR A 721 -10.50 -70.56 -4.92
C TYR A 721 -10.44 -69.10 -4.52
N CYS A 722 -10.93 -68.22 -5.40
CA CYS A 722 -11.09 -66.80 -5.13
C CYS A 722 -12.39 -66.34 -5.76
N GLU A 723 -13.25 -65.71 -4.98
CA GLU A 723 -14.55 -65.24 -5.43
C GLU A 723 -14.91 -63.92 -4.73
N ARG A 724 -15.70 -63.07 -5.39
CA ARG A 724 -16.10 -61.76 -4.87
C ARG A 724 -17.58 -61.74 -4.52
N LEU A 725 -17.88 -61.45 -3.26
CA LEU A 725 -19.21 -61.20 -2.74
C LEU A 725 -19.44 -59.69 -2.60
N ASP A 726 -20.39 -59.13 -3.34
CA ASP A 726 -20.79 -57.73 -3.20
C ASP A 726 -22.01 -57.63 -2.30
N VAL A 727 -21.93 -56.83 -1.24
CA VAL A 727 -23.06 -56.50 -0.37
C VAL A 727 -23.53 -55.09 -0.70
N HIS A 728 -24.64 -55.00 -1.41
CA HIS A 728 -25.26 -53.76 -1.85
C HIS A 728 -26.14 -53.16 -0.74
N ALA A 729 -25.89 -51.89 -0.45
CA ALA A 729 -26.83 -50.98 0.19
C ALA A 729 -27.21 -49.88 -0.81
N HIS A 730 -28.25 -49.10 -0.52
CA HIS A 730 -28.79 -48.11 -1.46
C HIS A 730 -27.76 -47.06 -1.94
N THR A 731 -26.70 -46.79 -1.17
CA THR A 731 -25.67 -45.76 -1.45
C THR A 731 -24.24 -46.29 -1.43
N MET A 732 -24.01 -47.59 -1.24
CA MET A 732 -22.66 -48.17 -1.19
C MET A 732 -22.69 -49.65 -1.58
N THR A 733 -21.64 -50.13 -2.24
CA THR A 733 -21.40 -51.57 -2.41
C THR A 733 -20.18 -52.01 -1.61
N LEU A 734 -20.39 -52.84 -0.59
CA LEU A 734 -19.29 -53.44 0.18
C LEU A 734 -18.78 -54.69 -0.54
N ALA A 735 -17.58 -54.60 -1.10
CA ALA A 735 -16.88 -55.71 -1.72
C ALA A 735 -16.19 -56.60 -0.68
N VAL A 736 -16.46 -57.90 -0.70
CA VAL A 736 -15.82 -58.91 0.15
C VAL A 736 -15.15 -59.96 -0.73
N VAL A 737 -13.85 -60.17 -0.54
CA VAL A 737 -13.09 -61.19 -1.28
C VAL A 737 -13.03 -62.46 -0.45
N LEU A 738 -13.53 -63.57 -0.99
CA LEU A 738 -13.49 -64.89 -0.38
C LEU A 738 -12.34 -65.67 -1.01
N GLN A 739 -11.39 -66.14 -0.20
CA GLN A 739 -10.27 -66.95 -0.68
C GLN A 739 -10.11 -68.22 0.16
N GLY A 740 -9.62 -69.29 -0.45
CA GLY A 740 -9.36 -70.54 0.24
C GLY A 740 -8.67 -71.56 -0.66
N GLU A 741 -7.95 -72.50 -0.07
CA GLU A 741 -7.21 -73.55 -0.78
C GLU A 741 -7.77 -74.92 -0.41
N GLY A 742 -8.24 -75.67 -1.40
CA GLY A 742 -8.60 -77.08 -1.21
C GLY A 742 -7.34 -77.93 -1.18
N VAL A 743 -7.16 -78.77 -0.15
CA VAL A 743 -6.01 -79.67 0.00
C VAL A 743 -6.49 -81.11 0.17
N VAL A 744 -5.85 -82.06 -0.52
CA VAL A 744 -6.15 -83.49 -0.34
C VAL A 744 -5.23 -84.05 0.76
N PRO A 745 -5.78 -84.74 1.78
CA PRO A 745 -4.99 -85.34 2.83
C PRO A 745 -4.21 -86.55 2.30
N ALA A 746 -2.94 -86.65 2.68
CA ALA A 746 -2.02 -87.69 2.24
C ALA A 746 -1.25 -88.23 3.46
N VAL A 747 -1.59 -89.44 3.89
CA VAL A 747 -0.89 -90.15 4.97
C VAL A 747 -0.21 -91.37 4.36
N THR A 748 1.10 -91.48 4.55
CA THR A 748 1.90 -92.65 4.14
C THR A 748 2.15 -93.54 5.35
N CYS A 749 2.04 -94.85 5.15
CA CYS A 749 2.42 -95.84 6.17
C CYS A 749 3.78 -96.42 5.81
N SER A 750 4.66 -96.63 6.79
CA SER A 750 5.96 -97.28 6.59
C SER A 750 5.86 -98.72 6.05
N HIS A 751 4.69 -99.36 6.17
CA HIS A 751 4.43 -100.70 5.68
C HIS A 751 3.62 -100.66 4.36
N GLN A 752 4.09 -101.36 3.32
CA GLN A 752 3.49 -101.35 1.97
C GLN A 752 2.18 -102.17 1.84
N GLY A 753 1.49 -102.45 2.95
CA GLY A 753 0.30 -103.32 2.98
C GLY A 753 0.62 -104.82 2.83
N GLY A 754 -0.39 -105.67 2.99
CA GLY A 754 -0.27 -107.13 2.86
C GLY A 754 -0.33 -107.88 4.19
N ILE A 755 0.82 -108.30 4.73
CA ILE A 755 0.94 -109.21 5.87
C ILE A 755 1.92 -108.63 6.90
N LEU A 756 1.54 -108.63 8.18
CA LEU A 756 2.40 -108.30 9.32
C LEU A 756 2.61 -109.57 10.16
N ASP A 757 3.78 -110.19 10.02
CA ASP A 757 4.11 -111.44 10.71
C ASP A 757 4.94 -111.17 11.97
N PHE A 758 4.44 -111.63 13.11
CA PHE A 758 5.09 -111.50 14.42
C PHE A 758 6.03 -112.67 14.77
N GLY A 759 6.14 -113.67 13.89
CA GLY A 759 6.99 -114.84 14.07
C GLY A 759 6.58 -115.73 15.23
N TYR A 760 7.51 -116.57 15.69
CA TYR A 760 7.31 -117.45 16.84
C TYR A 760 7.47 -116.69 18.15
N VAL A 761 6.44 -116.72 18.98
CA VAL A 761 6.43 -116.09 20.31
C VAL A 761 6.09 -117.16 21.34
N LEU A 762 6.87 -117.22 22.42
CA LEU A 762 6.63 -118.18 23.50
C LEU A 762 5.33 -117.81 24.24
N GLU A 763 4.65 -118.82 24.77
CA GLU A 763 3.41 -118.66 25.53
C GLU A 763 3.59 -117.61 26.65
N LYS A 764 2.69 -116.63 26.74
CA LYS A 764 2.68 -115.51 27.70
C LYS A 764 3.76 -114.44 27.51
N GLU A 765 4.61 -114.56 26.51
CA GLU A 765 5.45 -113.46 26.07
C GLU A 765 4.67 -112.54 25.11
N SER A 766 5.06 -111.28 25.04
CA SER A 766 4.48 -110.31 24.11
C SER A 766 5.57 -109.78 23.20
N THR A 767 5.30 -109.77 21.90
CA THR A 767 6.12 -109.07 20.91
C THR A 767 5.34 -107.87 20.38
N SER A 768 6.03 -106.87 19.83
CA SER A 768 5.39 -105.69 19.28
C SER A 768 6.10 -105.21 18.03
N GLN A 769 5.33 -104.75 17.06
CA GLN A 769 5.81 -104.09 15.85
C GLN A 769 5.24 -102.69 15.78
N VAL A 770 6.04 -101.77 15.25
CA VAL A 770 5.68 -100.35 15.17
C VAL A 770 5.42 -99.98 13.71
N LEU A 771 4.21 -99.50 13.45
CA LEU A 771 3.83 -98.89 12.19
C LEU A 771 3.97 -97.38 12.28
N LYS A 772 4.83 -96.79 11.46
CA LYS A 772 5.00 -95.34 11.40
C LYS A 772 4.05 -94.75 10.37
N LEU A 773 3.09 -93.95 10.83
CA LEU A 773 2.19 -93.16 9.99
C LEU A 773 2.76 -91.76 9.83
N GLN A 774 3.07 -91.34 8.60
CA GLN A 774 3.61 -90.02 8.30
C GLN A 774 2.57 -89.18 7.55
N ASN A 775 2.32 -87.97 8.04
CA ASN A 775 1.47 -87.01 7.35
C ASN A 775 2.29 -86.23 6.31
N GLY A 776 2.13 -86.57 5.03
CA GLY A 776 2.73 -85.86 3.91
C GLY A 776 1.86 -84.71 3.37
N SER A 777 0.79 -84.34 4.08
CA SER A 777 -0.06 -83.22 3.71
C SER A 777 0.24 -81.97 4.53
N LEU A 778 -0.14 -80.82 3.98
CA LEU A 778 0.10 -79.50 4.57
C LEU A 778 -0.95 -79.11 5.65
N VAL A 779 -1.81 -80.05 6.04
CA VAL A 779 -2.92 -79.86 7.00
C VAL A 779 -2.88 -80.99 8.03
N THR A 780 -3.32 -80.73 9.27
CA THR A 780 -3.42 -81.78 10.32
C THR A 780 -4.47 -82.82 9.93
N VAL A 781 -4.12 -84.11 9.97
CA VAL A 781 -4.98 -85.22 9.55
C VAL A 781 -5.33 -86.13 10.73
N GLY A 782 -6.61 -86.50 10.87
CA GLY A 782 -7.06 -87.49 11.85
C GLY A 782 -6.92 -88.94 11.35
N PHE A 783 -6.56 -89.87 12.23
CA PHE A 783 -6.51 -91.31 11.95
C PHE A 783 -7.25 -92.14 13.01
N ARG A 784 -7.79 -93.28 12.57
CA ARG A 784 -8.39 -94.32 13.42
C ARG A 784 -7.93 -95.69 12.94
N VAL A 785 -7.58 -96.58 13.85
CA VAL A 785 -7.14 -97.94 13.58
C VAL A 785 -8.13 -98.93 14.20
N GLN A 786 -8.64 -99.85 13.40
CA GLN A 786 -9.65 -100.84 13.81
C GLN A 786 -9.13 -102.26 13.55
N LEU A 787 -9.25 -103.14 14.55
CA LEU A 787 -9.05 -104.59 14.39
C LEU A 787 -10.40 -105.26 14.09
N ALA A 788 -10.42 -106.25 13.21
CA ALA A 788 -11.64 -106.98 12.86
C ALA A 788 -12.23 -107.72 14.07
N SER A 789 -11.37 -108.28 14.94
CA SER A 789 -11.76 -108.90 16.22
C SER A 789 -12.51 -107.97 17.18
N LEU A 790 -12.35 -106.64 17.03
CA LEU A 790 -12.95 -105.62 17.90
C LEU A 790 -14.09 -104.85 17.20
N CYS A 791 -14.49 -105.25 15.99
CA CYS A 791 -15.55 -104.59 15.22
C CYS A 791 -16.92 -105.25 15.50
N PRO A 792 -17.86 -104.58 16.18
CA PRO A 792 -19.20 -105.13 16.48
C PRO A 792 -20.12 -105.24 15.25
N SER A 793 -19.66 -104.83 14.06
CA SER A 793 -20.45 -104.74 12.83
C SER A 793 -20.24 -105.90 11.84
N LEU A 794 -19.43 -106.91 12.17
CA LEU A 794 -19.18 -108.08 11.32
C LEU A 794 -20.12 -109.23 11.71
N SER A 795 -20.63 -109.95 10.71
CA SER A 795 -21.42 -111.18 10.93
C SER A 795 -20.52 -112.32 11.44
N GLU A 796 -21.06 -113.28 12.21
CA GLU A 796 -20.26 -114.39 12.80
C GLU A 796 -19.48 -115.16 11.72
N ASP A 797 -20.08 -115.40 10.54
CA ASP A 797 -19.43 -116.07 9.41
C ASP A 797 -18.28 -115.25 8.77
N GLU A 798 -18.37 -113.91 8.75
CA GLU A 798 -17.29 -113.05 8.24
C GLU A 798 -16.14 -112.91 9.24
N ALA A 799 -16.44 -112.94 10.55
CA ALA A 799 -15.43 -112.82 11.61
C ALA A 799 -14.52 -114.07 11.65
N ASP A 800 -15.09 -115.27 11.54
CA ASP A 800 -14.34 -116.54 11.54
C ASP A 800 -13.43 -116.71 10.31
N SER A 801 -13.80 -116.11 9.18
CA SER A 801 -12.99 -116.15 7.95
C SER A 801 -11.76 -115.24 7.99
N VAL A 802 -11.80 -114.18 8.80
CA VAL A 802 -10.78 -113.11 8.85
C VAL A 802 -9.94 -113.14 10.13
N THR A 803 -10.50 -113.62 11.24
CA THR A 803 -9.80 -113.80 12.52
C THR A 803 -9.40 -115.26 12.73
N GLY A 804 -8.36 -115.49 13.52
CA GLY A 804 -7.81 -116.81 13.82
C GLY A 804 -8.03 -117.19 15.27
N THR A 805 -7.20 -118.10 15.77
CA THR A 805 -7.21 -118.52 17.18
C THR A 805 -7.22 -117.30 18.12
N GLN A 806 -8.10 -117.30 19.13
CA GLN A 806 -8.17 -116.25 20.15
C GLN A 806 -7.73 -116.77 21.52
N ASN A 807 -7.35 -115.85 22.44
CA ASN A 807 -6.98 -116.20 23.81
C ASN A 807 -8.20 -116.70 24.60
N TYR A 808 -8.01 -117.72 25.44
CA TYR A 808 -9.10 -118.29 26.25
C TYR A 808 -9.63 -117.32 27.33
N SER A 809 -8.86 -116.30 27.68
CA SER A 809 -9.26 -115.24 28.62
C SER A 809 -10.30 -114.26 28.05
N GLY A 810 -10.55 -114.28 26.74
CA GLY A 810 -11.37 -113.28 26.04
C GLY A 810 -10.66 -111.94 25.81
N MET A 811 -9.40 -111.81 26.19
CA MET A 811 -8.57 -110.65 25.84
C MET A 811 -8.08 -110.76 24.40
N GLY A 812 -8.16 -109.67 23.63
CA GLY A 812 -7.72 -109.66 22.24
C GLY A 812 -6.25 -110.07 22.07
N VAL A 813 -5.99 -110.99 21.13
CA VAL A 813 -4.64 -111.53 20.84
C VAL A 813 -3.71 -110.46 20.26
N PHE A 814 -4.26 -109.57 19.42
CA PHE A 814 -3.57 -108.40 18.90
C PHE A 814 -4.15 -107.14 19.55
N ARG A 815 -3.29 -106.21 19.94
CA ARG A 815 -3.69 -104.91 20.50
C ARG A 815 -2.94 -103.77 19.82
N VAL A 816 -3.65 -102.69 19.52
CA VAL A 816 -3.11 -101.50 18.85
C VAL A 816 -3.15 -100.30 19.78
N THR A 817 -2.05 -99.54 19.86
CA THR A 817 -1.96 -98.29 20.64
C THR A 817 -1.13 -97.24 19.88
N PRO A 818 -1.63 -96.01 19.64
CA PRO A 818 -2.99 -95.52 19.86
C PRO A 818 -3.99 -95.99 18.78
N ALA A 819 -5.26 -96.18 19.16
CA ALA A 819 -6.33 -96.59 18.24
C ALA A 819 -6.95 -95.41 17.47
N GLU A 820 -6.81 -94.18 17.95
CA GLU A 820 -7.20 -92.95 17.22
C GLU A 820 -6.30 -91.78 17.62
N GLY A 821 -6.17 -90.79 16.74
CA GLY A 821 -5.35 -89.60 16.98
C GLY A 821 -5.31 -88.63 15.80
N SER A 822 -4.51 -87.57 15.91
CA SER A 822 -4.28 -86.58 14.84
C SER A 822 -2.79 -86.36 14.60
N ILE A 823 -2.38 -86.25 13.34
CA ILE A 823 -0.99 -86.07 12.92
C ILE A 823 -0.86 -84.68 12.28
N SER A 824 -0.05 -83.79 12.87
CA SER A 824 0.25 -82.48 12.30
C SER A 824 1.05 -82.58 10.99
N PRO A 825 1.11 -81.53 10.16
CA PRO A 825 1.85 -81.55 8.89
C PRO A 825 3.31 -81.97 9.07
N GLU A 826 3.81 -82.81 8.17
CA GLU A 826 5.19 -83.33 8.17
C GLU A 826 5.61 -84.12 9.43
N GLN A 827 4.68 -84.41 10.34
CA GLN A 827 4.94 -85.22 11.52
C GLN A 827 4.60 -86.70 11.28
N SER A 828 5.12 -87.55 12.16
CA SER A 828 4.80 -88.98 12.16
C SER A 828 4.34 -89.44 13.53
N VAL A 829 3.40 -90.39 13.55
CA VAL A 829 2.94 -91.07 14.76
C VAL A 829 3.23 -92.55 14.64
N ASP A 830 3.79 -93.11 15.70
CA ASP A 830 4.10 -94.53 15.82
C ASP A 830 2.89 -95.26 16.41
N VAL A 831 2.31 -96.16 15.62
CA VAL A 831 1.21 -97.05 16.01
C VAL A 831 1.80 -98.41 16.36
N VAL A 832 1.77 -98.76 17.65
CA VAL A 832 2.33 -100.01 18.17
C VAL A 832 1.27 -101.10 18.13
N ILE A 833 1.56 -102.19 17.43
CA ILE A 833 0.76 -103.41 17.40
C ILE A 833 1.49 -104.46 18.23
N SER A 834 0.82 -104.97 19.25
CA SER A 834 1.34 -105.99 20.14
C SER A 834 0.62 -107.32 19.92
N PHE A 835 1.38 -108.40 19.88
CA PHE A 835 0.90 -109.78 19.78
C PHE A 835 1.26 -110.53 21.06
N GLN A 836 0.24 -111.09 21.74
CA GLN A 836 0.40 -111.75 23.03
C GLN A 836 -0.43 -113.05 23.08
N PRO A 837 0.14 -114.20 22.68
CA PRO A 837 -0.55 -115.49 22.72
C PRO A 837 -0.52 -116.11 24.12
N GLU A 838 -1.68 -116.55 24.61
CA GLU A 838 -1.82 -117.22 25.93
C GLU A 838 -1.71 -118.74 25.87
N HIS A 839 -1.78 -119.33 24.67
CA HIS A 839 -1.71 -120.78 24.47
C HIS A 839 -1.08 -121.14 23.12
N PRO A 840 -0.51 -122.35 22.96
CA PRO A 840 0.15 -122.74 21.73
C PRO A 840 -0.86 -122.93 20.57
N SER A 841 -0.72 -122.13 19.52
CA SER A 841 -1.44 -122.27 18.26
C SER A 841 -0.61 -121.72 17.10
N VAL A 842 -0.80 -122.29 15.92
CA VAL A 842 -0.15 -121.87 14.66
C VAL A 842 -1.08 -121.05 13.75
N ASN A 843 -2.33 -120.83 14.17
CA ASN A 843 -3.38 -120.21 13.37
C ASN A 843 -3.82 -118.83 13.91
N TYR A 844 -2.92 -118.09 14.56
CA TYR A 844 -3.21 -116.73 15.00
C TYR A 844 -3.27 -115.79 13.78
N ARG A 845 -4.44 -115.18 13.54
CA ARG A 845 -4.62 -114.14 12.50
C ARG A 845 -5.64 -113.07 12.90
N ASP A 846 -5.49 -111.85 12.40
CA ASP A 846 -6.49 -110.77 12.51
C ASP A 846 -6.34 -109.78 11.33
N ARG A 847 -7.36 -108.96 11.05
CA ARG A 847 -7.29 -107.90 10.03
C ARG A 847 -7.32 -106.53 10.69
N LEU A 848 -6.27 -105.77 10.43
CA LEU A 848 -6.12 -104.38 10.81
C LEU A 848 -6.57 -103.47 9.67
N SER A 849 -7.50 -102.56 9.93
CA SER A 849 -7.95 -101.53 8.99
C SER A 849 -7.62 -100.15 9.55
N ILE A 850 -6.78 -99.40 8.84
CA ILE A 850 -6.49 -98.01 9.18
C ILE A 850 -7.45 -97.13 8.38
N LYS A 851 -8.40 -96.51 9.09
CA LYS A 851 -9.38 -95.56 8.56
C LYS A 851 -9.00 -94.17 8.99
N GLY A 852 -8.49 -93.37 8.06
CA GLY A 852 -8.10 -92.01 8.35
C GLY A 852 -7.59 -91.33 7.10
N ALA A 853 -8.45 -90.53 6.47
CA ALA A 853 -8.25 -89.60 5.37
C ALA A 853 -7.46 -90.04 4.10
N ALA A 854 -6.81 -91.20 4.12
CA ALA A 854 -6.33 -91.94 2.96
C ALA A 854 -7.20 -93.20 2.80
N SER A 855 -7.25 -93.75 1.59
CA SER A 855 -7.94 -95.00 1.25
C SER A 855 -7.77 -96.07 2.32
N SER A 856 -8.80 -96.90 2.56
CA SER A 856 -8.77 -97.99 3.55
C SER A 856 -7.55 -98.89 3.33
N HIS A 857 -6.52 -98.75 4.16
CA HIS A 857 -5.36 -99.65 4.13
C HIS A 857 -5.65 -100.83 5.05
N ASN A 858 -5.91 -101.99 4.44
CA ASN A 858 -6.12 -103.25 5.16
C ASN A 858 -4.79 -104.02 5.24
N MET A 859 -4.47 -104.51 6.44
CA MET A 859 -3.32 -105.36 6.73
C MET A 859 -3.79 -106.61 7.46
N TYR A 860 -3.15 -107.75 7.21
CA TYR A 860 -3.44 -109.00 7.92
C TYR A 860 -2.30 -109.32 8.88
N LEU A 861 -2.60 -109.51 10.16
CA LEU A 861 -1.66 -109.84 11.24
C LEU A 861 -1.56 -111.36 11.39
N TYR A 862 -0.36 -111.92 11.53
CA TYR A 862 -0.12 -113.36 11.73
C TYR A 862 0.90 -113.62 12.85
N GLY A 863 0.79 -114.76 13.53
CA GLY A 863 1.79 -115.25 14.48
C GLY A 863 2.25 -116.68 14.12
N GLY A 864 3.45 -116.81 13.54
CA GLY A 864 4.07 -118.08 13.12
C GLY A 864 4.28 -118.18 11.59
N ASP A 865 5.10 -119.16 11.13
CA ASP A 865 5.41 -119.31 9.70
C ASP A 865 4.15 -119.60 8.85
N PRO A 866 4.00 -118.94 7.68
CA PRO A 866 3.00 -119.34 6.69
C PRO A 866 3.56 -120.51 5.88
N LEU A 867 3.50 -121.74 6.40
CA LEU A 867 3.88 -122.91 5.59
C LEU A 867 2.85 -124.06 5.58
N LYS A 868 2.29 -124.22 4.37
CA LYS A 868 1.66 -125.40 3.75
C LYS A 868 0.24 -125.77 4.19
N ALA A 869 -0.74 -125.13 3.55
CA ALA A 869 -1.89 -125.83 3.00
C ALA A 869 -1.77 -125.85 1.46
N PRO A 870 -2.23 -126.91 0.77
CA PRO A 870 -1.89 -127.20 -0.61
C PRO A 870 -2.49 -126.19 -1.58
N ALA A 871 -1.74 -125.93 -2.65
CA ALA A 871 -2.18 -125.18 -3.81
C ALA A 871 -3.39 -125.89 -4.45
N GLU A 872 -4.55 -125.24 -4.42
CA GLU A 872 -5.60 -125.35 -5.44
C GLU A 872 -6.69 -124.30 -5.16
N SER A 873 -6.47 -123.08 -5.64
CA SER A 873 -7.54 -122.24 -6.21
C SER A 873 -6.91 -120.99 -6.83
N LEU A 874 -6.56 -121.14 -8.11
CA LEU A 874 -6.52 -120.12 -9.16
C LEU A 874 -6.41 -118.66 -8.71
N LEU A 875 -5.23 -118.06 -8.86
CA LEU A 875 -5.01 -116.75 -9.51
C LEU A 875 -3.49 -116.55 -9.76
N PRO A 876 -3.05 -116.13 -10.96
CA PRO A 876 -1.62 -116.00 -11.31
C PRO A 876 -0.98 -114.72 -10.76
N PRO A 877 0.36 -114.69 -10.58
CA PRO A 877 1.08 -113.54 -10.03
C PRO A 877 1.44 -112.49 -11.10
N LEU A 878 1.28 -111.22 -10.71
CA LEU A 878 2.01 -109.99 -11.11
C LEU A 878 2.35 -109.80 -12.60
N ILE A 879 1.66 -108.84 -13.24
CA ILE A 879 2.27 -107.96 -14.24
C ILE A 879 2.42 -106.58 -13.59
N SER A 880 3.67 -106.18 -13.42
CA SER A 880 4.08 -104.78 -13.29
C SER A 880 3.53 -103.99 -14.48
N SER A 881 2.54 -103.15 -14.24
CA SER A 881 2.17 -102.11 -15.19
C SER A 881 2.01 -100.80 -14.44
N GLN A 882 2.85 -99.84 -14.81
CA GLN A 882 2.56 -98.43 -14.61
C GLN A 882 1.15 -98.18 -15.16
N PHE A 883 0.22 -97.76 -14.31
CA PHE A 883 -1.00 -97.11 -14.78
C PHE A 883 -1.22 -95.80 -14.05
N GLN A 884 -1.32 -94.79 -14.90
CA GLN A 884 -1.74 -93.44 -14.59
C GLN A 884 -3.10 -93.45 -13.86
N LEU A 885 -3.21 -92.59 -12.86
CA LEU A 885 -4.46 -92.21 -12.24
C LEU A 885 -5.38 -91.53 -13.27
N THR A 886 -6.54 -92.12 -13.53
CA THR A 886 -7.74 -91.37 -13.91
C THR A 886 -8.86 -91.74 -12.96
N GLY A 887 -9.48 -90.70 -12.40
CA GLY A 887 -10.41 -90.81 -11.29
C GLY A 887 -11.75 -91.42 -11.67
N ILE A 888 -12.37 -92.09 -10.69
CA ILE A 888 -13.81 -92.35 -10.67
C ILE A 888 -14.31 -91.99 -9.28
N VAL A 889 -15.24 -91.03 -9.25
CA VAL A 889 -16.02 -90.59 -8.09
C VAL A 889 -17.16 -91.59 -7.87
N LEU A 890 -17.31 -92.12 -6.66
CA LEU A 890 -18.54 -92.77 -6.21
C LEU A 890 -18.97 -92.20 -4.85
N ASN A 891 -20.15 -91.57 -4.87
CA ASN A 891 -20.93 -91.15 -3.71
C ASN A 891 -21.26 -92.35 -2.81
N CYS A 892 -21.15 -92.18 -1.49
CA CYS A 892 -21.97 -92.90 -0.52
C CYS A 892 -22.15 -92.11 0.78
N LYS A 893 -23.32 -92.32 1.39
CA LYS A 893 -23.98 -91.50 2.42
C LYS A 893 -23.28 -91.49 3.79
N LEU A 894 -23.42 -90.34 4.45
CA LEU A 894 -23.24 -90.08 5.88
C LEU A 894 -23.98 -91.09 6.78
N TRP A 895 -23.30 -91.59 7.81
CA TRP A 895 -23.86 -91.81 9.15
C TRP A 895 -23.01 -91.02 10.17
N SER A 896 -23.72 -90.31 11.04
CA SER A 896 -23.26 -89.26 11.96
C SER A 896 -22.61 -89.77 13.25
N GLN A 897 -21.74 -88.94 13.83
CA GLN A 897 -21.94 -88.41 15.18
C GLN A 897 -21.87 -86.89 15.15
#